data_AF-A0A5C7WHS0-F1
#
_entry.id   AF-A0A5C7WHS0-F1
#
_cell.length_a   1.000
_cell.length_b   1.000
_cell.length_c   1.000
_cell.angle_alpha   90.00
_cell.angle_beta   90.00
_cell.angle_gamma   90.00
#
_symmetry.space_group_name_H-M   'P 1'
#
loop_
_entity.id
_entity.type
_entity.pdbx_description
1 polymer ?
#
loop_
_entity_poly.entity_id
_entity_poly.type
_entity_poly.pdbx_seq_one_letter_code
_entity_poly.pdbx_strand_id
1 'polypeptide(L)'
;FDSPAKIVNIWNAQITSHVGDHYVITNMPYNGRVAAGRSTSFGFQATPGAIASAPTNMTVNGVAVATPTTPPTAPAISIADLSVGEGNGGGNDAHFMFAVTMDKASDTPVTVKYATSNGTATAGADYQSAAGTLTFAPGVTAQTVHVDIVGDTAVEPNETFKVTLSDPAGGTISRAVATGTIVNDDTSTPTTTPGLSISDASATEPGGSGMAAGYLRTSGNQIIDSQGNPVQLASVNWFGAEGTNLAPHGLWTRNYKDMIDQMSDQGFNTIRLPYSSEMLHTTAQPNGIDFYQNPDLQGLNAIQVMDKVVEYAGEKGMRVVLDHHRSTAGAGTSENGLWYNAQYTEDQWVADWQMLADHYKGNPTVIGFDLHNEPYNGTWGGGGANDWARAAERAGNAALAVNPDLLIFVEGVGSYQGQNYWWGGNLMGVRDRPIVLDVPNRVVYSPHDYPNSVWPQPWFQTANFGADLPNVFRQAWGYIYEENIAPIWVGEFGTKLQDPKDVIWFEAITSYLSGDFDNNGTIDIPAGTEDMSWAYWSWNPNSGDTGGILADDWRTVNENKMDYLTPIQYTGGSGTSLSSFTVTLAAPSSQTVTVQYATMNGTATAGADYAASSGTLTFAPGETQKTIAVAVKSDSLTEGTENFHVMLSNPTGATLTDAMGMGTITDRPTDGTTPGSTTGGGTQTPTDPEPTDPGPTDPTDHSGHTPTPGDTGQYIDLATLGSSNGSSHTGHDAFQGGRTAITSEALVAYNNLRHFAGLAPSTLEDVGRWAFDNRMTNNTQAWGNDLQGVGMYYAMQGAKVGWIADDKYNPQIIADIQRTARLGSAADVMAMVDQYGHPGYGDYLRANAGYETAFINTLKMEPHYAGWMHDRAHGRLTIESIATSHDVNHLTVLSHDQTKPFMNDTWDWPQWAALSVSNKGVIEYFQSMVTLGDPKGTNLNSLNGPIAL
;
A
#
# COMPACT_ATOMS: atom_id res chain seq x y z
N PHE A 1 49.50 47.83 38.72
CA PHE A 1 50.08 46.89 39.71
C PHE A 1 51.59 46.97 39.59
N ASP A 2 52.31 46.62 40.66
CA ASP A 2 53.77 46.66 40.68
C ASP A 2 54.34 45.27 40.49
N SER A 3 55.30 45.13 39.56
CA SER A 3 56.07 43.91 39.35
C SER A 3 57.49 44.25 38.86
N PRO A 4 58.54 43.71 39.52
CA PRO A 4 59.92 43.90 39.07
C PRO A 4 60.27 43.03 37.83
N ALA A 5 59.35 42.17 37.39
CA ALA A 5 59.55 41.35 36.20
C ALA A 5 59.15 42.12 34.94
N LYS A 6 59.96 41.98 33.88
CA LYS A 6 59.68 42.64 32.60
C LYS A 6 58.69 41.83 31.77
N ILE A 7 57.47 42.35 31.54
CA ILE A 7 56.49 41.70 30.68
C ILE A 7 56.99 41.70 29.22
N VAL A 8 57.12 40.52 28.63
CA VAL A 8 57.59 40.31 27.25
C VAL A 8 56.46 39.96 26.29
N ASN A 9 55.34 39.42 26.80
CA ASN A 9 54.15 39.13 26.01
C ASN A 9 52.90 39.23 26.89
N ILE A 10 51.77 39.67 26.34
CA ILE A 10 50.50 39.83 27.07
C ILE A 10 49.32 39.49 26.14
N TRP A 11 48.30 38.83 26.68
CA TRP A 11 47.07 38.48 25.93
C TRP A 11 45.83 38.82 26.74
N ASN A 12 44.72 39.06 26.04
CA ASN A 12 43.44 39.53 26.60
C ASN A 12 43.52 40.87 27.38
N ALA A 13 44.66 41.56 27.30
CA ALA A 13 44.87 42.92 27.78
C ALA A 13 45.99 43.59 26.98
N GLN A 14 46.09 44.91 27.06
CA GLN A 14 47.18 45.70 26.50
C GLN A 14 47.81 46.59 27.58
N ILE A 15 49.13 46.77 27.53
CA ILE A 15 49.83 47.69 28.43
C ILE A 15 49.61 49.12 27.94
N THR A 16 49.04 49.97 28.78
CA THR A 16 48.76 51.37 28.46
C THR A 16 49.78 52.33 29.07
N SER A 17 50.47 51.94 30.15
CA SER A 17 51.69 52.61 30.60
C SER A 17 52.57 51.70 31.44
N HIS A 18 53.88 51.98 31.44
CA HIS A 18 54.85 51.30 32.27
C HIS A 18 55.96 52.27 32.70
N VAL A 19 56.13 52.47 34.01
CA VAL A 19 57.15 53.35 34.59
C VAL A 19 57.79 52.67 35.80
N GLY A 20 59.12 52.45 35.75
CA GLY A 20 59.82 51.67 36.78
C GLY A 20 59.30 50.23 36.80
N ASP A 21 58.77 49.81 37.93
CA ASP A 21 58.14 48.49 38.13
C ASP A 21 56.60 48.54 38.06
N HIS A 22 56.00 49.71 37.79
CA HIS A 22 54.56 49.90 37.79
C HIS A 22 53.96 49.71 36.39
N TYR A 23 53.05 48.75 36.25
CA TYR A 23 52.28 48.49 35.04
C TYR A 23 50.83 48.96 35.16
N VAL A 24 50.37 49.68 34.14
CA VAL A 24 48.95 49.94 33.89
C VAL A 24 48.56 49.23 32.61
N ILE A 25 47.48 48.45 32.68
CA ILE A 25 46.95 47.70 31.55
C ILE A 25 45.45 47.99 31.40
N THR A 26 44.93 47.78 30.20
CA THR A 26 43.49 47.82 29.93
C THR A 26 43.06 46.57 29.18
N ASN A 27 41.78 46.21 29.30
CA ASN A 27 41.18 45.15 28.49
C ASN A 27 41.31 45.46 26.99
N MET A 28 41.27 44.42 26.17
CA MET A 28 41.11 44.53 24.72
C MET A 28 39.65 44.90 24.39
N PRO A 29 39.37 45.45 23.19
CA PRO A 29 38.01 45.89 22.84
C PRO A 29 36.94 44.78 22.96
N TYR A 30 37.30 43.53 22.64
CA TYR A 30 36.37 42.39 22.68
C TYR A 30 36.05 41.89 24.10
N ASN A 31 36.85 42.24 25.11
CA ASN A 31 36.59 41.91 26.52
C ASN A 31 36.48 43.15 27.42
N GLY A 32 36.20 44.32 26.82
CA GLY A 32 36.08 45.61 27.51
C GLY A 32 34.78 45.78 28.32
N ARG A 33 33.78 44.90 28.17
CA ARG A 33 32.54 44.89 28.96
C ARG A 33 32.38 43.55 29.67
N VAL A 34 32.37 43.58 31.00
CA VAL A 34 32.11 42.40 31.85
C VAL A 34 30.80 42.63 32.60
N ALA A 35 29.81 41.76 32.39
CA ALA A 35 28.52 41.85 33.07
C ALA A 35 28.66 41.62 34.58
N ALA A 36 27.74 42.15 35.37
CA ALA A 36 27.73 41.95 36.83
C ALA A 36 27.72 40.46 37.17
N GLY A 37 28.60 40.03 38.10
CA GLY A 37 28.75 38.64 38.50
C GLY A 37 29.52 37.75 37.50
N ARG A 38 29.98 38.29 36.37
CA ARG A 38 30.89 37.61 35.44
C ARG A 38 32.33 38.06 35.66
N SER A 39 33.27 37.23 35.24
CA SER A 39 34.71 37.52 35.30
C SER A 39 35.32 37.54 33.90
N THR A 40 36.46 38.20 33.78
CA THR A 40 37.36 38.10 32.62
C THR A 40 38.77 37.89 33.13
N SER A 41 39.63 37.27 32.32
CA SER A 41 41.02 37.02 32.67
C SER A 41 41.95 37.52 31.57
N PHE A 42 43.12 37.99 31.99
CA PHE A 42 44.25 38.26 31.11
C PHE A 42 45.47 37.50 31.63
N GLY A 43 46.45 37.31 30.77
CA GLY A 43 47.71 36.66 31.14
C GLY A 43 48.90 37.31 30.47
N PHE A 44 50.09 37.07 31.01
CA PHE A 44 51.33 37.62 30.48
C PHE A 44 52.51 36.67 30.71
N GLN A 45 53.53 36.81 29.87
CA GLN A 45 54.86 36.24 30.06
C GLN A 45 55.82 37.35 30.51
N ALA A 46 56.68 37.08 31.48
CA ALA A 46 57.66 38.04 31.97
C ALA A 46 59.05 37.41 32.15
N THR A 47 60.10 38.25 32.16
CA THR A 47 61.50 37.85 32.36
C THR A 47 62.11 38.56 33.58
N PRO A 48 62.94 37.88 34.40
CA PRO A 48 63.34 36.46 34.29
C PRO A 48 62.17 35.49 34.57
N GLY A 49 62.13 34.38 33.81
CA GLY A 49 61.03 33.41 33.79
C GLY A 49 60.98 32.51 35.02
N ALA A 50 60.62 33.10 36.16
CA ALA A 50 60.14 32.49 37.40
C ALA A 50 59.96 33.66 38.37
N ILE A 51 58.74 34.21 38.47
CA ILE A 51 58.51 35.42 39.27
C ILE A 51 58.65 35.03 40.75
N ALA A 52 59.71 35.49 41.42
CA ALA A 52 59.96 35.20 42.83
C ALA A 52 58.97 35.88 43.81
N SER A 53 58.02 36.68 43.31
CA SER A 53 56.95 37.28 44.12
C SER A 53 55.74 37.65 43.26
N ALA A 54 54.53 37.47 43.80
CA ALA A 54 53.29 37.89 43.15
C ALA A 54 53.26 39.43 42.95
N PRO A 55 52.60 39.94 41.89
CA PRO A 55 52.40 41.37 41.71
C PRO A 55 51.79 42.03 42.96
N THR A 56 52.30 43.19 43.33
CA THR A 56 51.83 43.94 44.51
C THR A 56 51.06 45.19 44.10
N ASN A 57 50.43 45.87 45.06
CA ASN A 57 49.67 47.12 44.82
C ASN A 57 48.68 47.01 43.65
N MET A 58 47.95 45.90 43.58
CA MET A 58 46.99 45.68 42.51
C MET A 58 45.75 46.53 42.76
N THR A 59 45.45 47.43 41.84
CA THR A 59 44.23 48.24 41.84
C THR A 59 43.46 48.01 40.55
N VAL A 60 42.14 47.84 40.63
CA VAL A 60 41.24 47.81 39.47
C VAL A 60 40.40 49.08 39.50
N ASN A 61 40.50 49.90 38.45
CA ASN A 61 39.82 51.20 38.36
C ASN A 61 40.02 52.11 39.60
N GLY A 62 41.22 52.09 40.16
CA GLY A 62 41.57 52.89 41.36
C GLY A 62 41.19 52.25 42.70
N VAL A 63 40.58 51.06 42.72
CA VAL A 63 40.22 50.34 43.95
C VAL A 63 41.22 49.21 44.22
N ALA A 64 41.78 49.16 45.43
CA ALA A 64 42.72 48.11 45.83
C ALA A 64 42.06 46.72 45.85
N VAL A 65 42.74 45.72 45.27
CA VAL A 65 42.32 44.31 45.30
C VAL A 65 42.94 43.65 46.52
N ALA A 66 42.11 43.03 47.37
CA ALA A 66 42.58 42.32 48.55
C ALA A 66 43.43 41.09 48.14
N THR A 67 44.62 40.94 48.72
CA THR A 67 45.42 39.72 48.60
C THR A 67 44.84 38.63 49.50
N PRO A 68 44.53 37.42 48.98
CA PRO A 68 43.97 36.36 49.80
C PRO A 68 45.04 35.76 50.72
N THR A 69 44.86 35.86 52.04
CA THR A 69 45.73 35.29 53.07
C THR A 69 45.27 33.90 53.56
N THR A 70 44.51 33.16 52.75
CA THR A 70 44.09 31.79 53.07
C THR A 70 44.84 30.80 52.19
N PRO A 71 45.41 29.70 52.75
CA PRO A 71 46.01 28.63 51.95
C PRO A 71 45.05 28.18 50.85
N PRO A 72 45.55 27.79 49.65
CA PRO A 72 44.67 27.30 48.60
C PRO A 72 43.83 26.16 49.17
N THR A 73 42.52 26.35 49.20
CA THR A 73 41.59 25.30 49.61
C THR A 73 41.74 24.15 48.63
N ALA A 74 41.90 22.93 49.14
CA ALA A 74 42.03 21.76 48.27
C ALA A 74 40.85 21.68 47.29
N PRO A 75 41.06 21.23 46.03
CA PRO A 75 39.99 21.08 45.05
C PRO A 75 38.91 20.11 45.53
N ALA A 76 37.66 20.46 45.27
CA ALA A 76 36.49 19.66 45.56
C ALA A 76 36.16 18.74 44.37
N ILE A 77 36.18 17.43 44.60
CA ILE A 77 35.91 16.38 43.62
C ILE A 77 34.42 16.01 43.66
N SER A 78 33.79 15.84 42.51
CA SER A 78 32.40 15.38 42.39
C SER A 78 32.20 14.43 41.21
N ILE A 79 31.18 13.59 41.30
CA ILE A 79 30.73 12.69 40.23
C ILE A 79 29.22 12.89 40.01
N ALA A 80 28.77 12.86 38.76
CA ALA A 80 27.36 13.05 38.38
C ALA A 80 26.69 11.74 37.98
N ASP A 81 25.37 11.67 38.15
CA ASP A 81 24.56 10.54 37.67
C ASP A 81 24.57 10.48 36.14
N LEU A 82 24.37 9.29 35.59
CA LEU A 82 24.34 9.06 34.16
C LEU A 82 23.32 7.97 33.83
N SER A 83 22.64 8.11 32.69
CA SER A 83 21.70 7.12 32.16
C SER A 83 22.12 6.75 30.75
N VAL A 84 22.14 5.46 30.43
CA VAL A 84 22.56 4.91 29.13
C VAL A 84 21.61 3.76 28.78
N GLY A 85 21.28 3.62 27.49
CA GLY A 85 20.48 2.48 27.01
C GLY A 85 21.23 1.15 27.15
N GLU A 86 20.50 0.08 27.39
CA GLU A 86 21.02 -1.26 27.66
C GLU A 86 21.71 -1.89 26.44
N GLY A 87 21.05 -1.82 25.26
CA GLY A 87 21.56 -2.32 23.99
C GLY A 87 21.47 -3.84 23.86
N ASN A 88 21.51 -4.35 22.62
CA ASN A 88 21.32 -5.77 22.33
C ASN A 88 22.63 -6.56 22.33
N GLY A 89 22.76 -7.59 23.17
CA GLY A 89 24.00 -8.34 23.41
C GLY A 89 24.77 -8.81 22.16
N GLY A 90 26.12 -8.67 22.18
CA GLY A 90 26.99 -9.03 21.04
C GLY A 90 28.42 -8.48 21.05
N GLY A 91 28.74 -7.58 21.99
CA GLY A 91 30.09 -7.03 22.21
C GLY A 91 30.13 -5.51 22.16
N ASN A 92 30.49 -4.90 23.29
CA ASN A 92 31.11 -3.58 23.51
C ASN A 92 30.52 -2.27 22.91
N ASP A 93 29.26 -2.19 22.50
CA ASP A 93 28.72 -0.92 21.99
C ASP A 93 28.09 0.01 23.06
N ALA A 94 27.63 -0.50 24.22
CA ALA A 94 27.03 0.29 25.29
C ALA A 94 27.89 0.34 26.57
N HIS A 95 28.22 1.55 27.05
CA HIS A 95 29.06 1.75 28.25
C HIS A 95 28.80 3.09 28.94
N PHE A 96 29.02 3.15 30.24
CA PHE A 96 28.98 4.40 31.01
C PHE A 96 30.36 5.08 31.03
N MET A 97 30.35 6.40 30.81
CA MET A 97 31.50 7.30 31.01
C MET A 97 31.19 8.33 32.08
N PHE A 98 31.26 7.94 33.36
CA PHE A 98 30.96 8.88 34.46
C PHE A 98 32.04 9.96 34.57
N ALA A 99 31.66 11.21 34.35
CA ALA A 99 32.55 12.34 34.54
C ALA A 99 32.80 12.60 36.04
N VAL A 100 34.08 12.55 36.44
CA VAL A 100 34.57 12.96 37.75
C VAL A 100 35.32 14.28 37.58
N THR A 101 34.86 15.32 38.27
CA THR A 101 35.34 16.69 38.07
C THR A 101 35.87 17.33 39.35
N MET A 102 36.81 18.26 39.21
CA MET A 102 37.30 19.15 40.26
C MET A 102 36.78 20.58 40.04
N ASP A 103 36.38 21.25 41.12
CA ASP A 103 35.91 22.64 41.09
C ASP A 103 36.98 23.66 40.65
N LYS A 104 38.26 23.29 40.75
CA LYS A 104 39.41 24.05 40.27
C LYS A 104 40.62 23.14 40.02
N ALA A 105 41.54 23.63 39.21
CA ALA A 105 42.81 22.96 38.97
C ALA A 105 43.71 22.95 40.22
N SER A 106 44.55 21.92 40.32
CA SER A 106 45.62 21.81 41.31
C SER A 106 46.98 21.87 40.63
N ASP A 107 47.99 22.43 41.30
CA ASP A 107 49.38 22.48 40.83
C ASP A 107 50.17 21.19 41.14
N THR A 108 49.59 20.30 41.95
CA THR A 108 50.10 18.96 42.25
C THR A 108 49.08 17.89 41.88
N PRO A 109 49.48 16.64 41.58
CA PRO A 109 48.55 15.57 41.28
C PRO A 109 47.50 15.36 42.39
N VAL A 110 46.25 15.10 41.99
CA VAL A 110 45.15 14.75 42.90
C VAL A 110 44.67 13.36 42.54
N THR A 111 44.47 12.51 43.55
CA THR A 111 43.95 11.14 43.33
C THR A 111 42.66 10.90 44.08
N VAL A 112 41.82 10.03 43.52
CA VAL A 112 40.59 9.54 44.16
C VAL A 112 40.32 8.12 43.70
N LYS A 113 39.94 7.24 44.63
CA LYS A 113 39.52 5.88 44.29
C LYS A 113 38.06 5.86 43.86
N TYR A 114 37.69 4.89 43.05
CA TYR A 114 36.29 4.60 42.74
C TYR A 114 36.03 3.09 42.82
N ALA A 115 34.80 2.72 43.16
CA ALA A 115 34.31 1.36 43.07
C ALA A 115 32.81 1.36 42.74
N THR A 116 32.38 0.41 41.91
CA THR A 116 30.97 0.14 41.64
C THR A 116 30.34 -0.72 42.74
N SER A 117 29.05 -0.54 42.98
CA SER A 117 28.24 -1.42 43.83
C SER A 117 26.84 -1.59 43.23
N ASN A 118 26.28 -2.79 43.36
CA ASN A 118 24.95 -3.13 42.85
C ASN A 118 23.86 -2.21 43.44
N GLY A 119 22.82 -1.99 42.65
CA GLY A 119 21.56 -1.38 43.07
C GLY A 119 20.44 -2.37 42.79
N THR A 120 19.58 -2.07 41.81
CA THR A 120 18.70 -3.09 41.20
C THR A 120 19.49 -3.91 40.17
N ALA A 121 20.42 -3.27 39.44
CA ALA A 121 21.38 -3.95 38.57
C ALA A 121 22.48 -4.67 39.37
N THR A 122 22.90 -5.83 38.88
CA THR A 122 23.83 -6.80 39.42
C THR A 122 25.09 -6.95 38.55
N ALA A 123 26.26 -6.79 39.16
CA ALA A 123 27.53 -6.99 38.46
C ALA A 123 27.67 -8.42 37.89
N GLY A 124 28.04 -8.52 36.61
CA GLY A 124 28.19 -9.75 35.86
C GLY A 124 26.92 -10.21 35.13
N ALA A 125 25.75 -9.67 35.50
CA ALA A 125 24.49 -9.86 34.78
C ALA A 125 24.20 -8.64 33.90
N ASP A 126 24.19 -7.44 34.49
CA ASP A 126 23.65 -6.24 33.82
C ASP A 126 24.76 -5.20 33.54
N TYR A 127 25.87 -5.27 34.30
CA TYR A 127 27.06 -4.45 34.07
C TYR A 127 28.34 -5.15 34.56
N GLN A 128 29.51 -4.74 34.07
CA GLN A 128 30.79 -5.26 34.59
C GLN A 128 31.28 -4.43 35.77
N SER A 129 31.63 -5.08 36.89
CA SER A 129 32.14 -4.37 38.07
C SER A 129 33.44 -3.63 37.77
N ALA A 130 33.55 -2.36 38.18
CA ALA A 130 34.73 -1.53 37.98
C ALA A 130 35.22 -0.93 39.29
N ALA A 131 36.53 -0.99 39.53
CA ALA A 131 37.18 -0.29 40.63
C ALA A 131 38.58 0.15 40.23
N GLY A 132 39.03 1.29 40.75
CA GLY A 132 40.32 1.86 40.35
C GLY A 132 40.69 3.13 41.11
N THR A 133 41.76 3.78 40.65
CA THR A 133 42.20 5.09 41.15
C THR A 133 42.32 6.05 39.97
N LEU A 134 41.57 7.14 40.01
CA LEU A 134 41.73 8.26 39.08
C LEU A 134 42.86 9.16 39.57
N THR A 135 43.69 9.62 38.62
CA THR A 135 44.73 10.61 38.87
C THR A 135 44.52 11.82 37.98
N PHE A 136 44.31 12.98 38.59
CA PHE A 136 44.30 14.27 37.91
C PHE A 136 45.73 14.79 37.91
N ALA A 137 46.35 14.90 36.73
CA ALA A 137 47.63 15.57 36.59
C ALA A 137 47.48 17.08 36.89
N PRO A 138 48.57 17.79 37.25
CA PRO A 138 48.51 19.23 37.47
C PRO A 138 47.81 19.96 36.31
N GLY A 139 46.85 20.83 36.62
CA GLY A 139 46.05 21.56 35.63
C GLY A 139 44.82 20.81 35.06
N VAL A 140 44.70 19.49 35.24
CA VAL A 140 43.57 18.69 34.75
C VAL A 140 42.43 18.71 35.76
N THR A 141 41.20 18.97 35.32
CA THR A 141 40.03 19.09 36.22
C THR A 141 38.92 18.08 35.93
N ALA A 142 39.05 17.23 34.91
CA ALA A 142 38.06 16.22 34.58
C ALA A 142 38.76 14.89 34.22
N GLN A 143 38.19 13.79 34.69
CA GLN A 143 38.55 12.41 34.35
C GLN A 143 37.25 11.60 34.22
N THR A 144 37.32 10.43 33.60
CA THR A 144 36.15 9.55 33.44
C THR A 144 36.36 8.19 34.11
N VAL A 145 35.28 7.64 34.68
CA VAL A 145 35.18 6.22 35.05
C VAL A 145 34.43 5.49 33.96
N HIS A 146 35.06 4.45 33.41
CA HIS A 146 34.46 3.56 32.43
C HIS A 146 33.82 2.35 33.12
N VAL A 147 32.57 2.03 32.76
CA VAL A 147 31.85 0.83 33.22
C VAL A 147 31.10 0.23 32.02
N ASP A 148 31.42 -1.01 31.64
CA ASP A 148 30.75 -1.70 30.53
C ASP A 148 29.35 -2.18 30.94
N ILE A 149 28.39 -2.07 30.03
CA ILE A 149 27.03 -2.62 30.17
C ILE A 149 27.03 -4.04 29.60
N VAL A 150 26.30 -4.95 30.25
CA VAL A 150 26.05 -6.29 29.72
C VAL A 150 24.62 -6.28 29.20
N GLY A 151 24.44 -5.77 27.98
CA GLY A 151 23.14 -5.71 27.35
C GLY A 151 22.66 -7.09 26.89
N ASP A 152 21.36 -7.32 26.94
CA ASP A 152 20.73 -8.52 26.42
C ASP A 152 19.48 -8.17 25.59
N THR A 153 18.46 -9.02 25.56
CA THR A 153 17.21 -8.78 24.82
C THR A 153 15.99 -9.06 25.70
N ALA A 154 16.17 -9.10 27.02
CA ALA A 154 15.17 -9.43 28.00
C ALA A 154 14.43 -8.17 28.43
N VAL A 155 13.11 -8.21 28.37
CA VAL A 155 12.31 -7.04 28.74
C VAL A 155 12.24 -6.93 30.25
N GLU A 156 12.96 -5.96 30.78
CA GLU A 156 13.01 -5.68 32.20
C GLU A 156 12.77 -4.20 32.54
N PRO A 157 12.48 -3.86 33.80
CA PRO A 157 12.41 -2.46 34.21
C PRO A 157 13.79 -1.80 34.13
N ASN A 158 13.85 -0.48 33.91
CA ASN A 158 15.10 0.26 34.05
C ASN A 158 15.79 -0.05 35.39
N GLU A 159 17.07 -0.37 35.32
CA GLU A 159 17.85 -0.79 36.47
C GLU A 159 18.91 0.23 36.88
N THR A 160 19.45 0.10 38.09
CA THR A 160 20.41 1.05 38.64
C THR A 160 21.56 0.38 39.38
N PHE A 161 22.76 0.95 39.27
CA PHE A 161 23.92 0.66 40.13
C PHE A 161 24.56 1.97 40.61
N LYS A 162 25.56 1.90 41.50
CA LYS A 162 26.25 3.08 42.04
C LYS A 162 27.74 3.06 41.76
N VAL A 163 28.32 4.23 41.55
CA VAL A 163 29.77 4.49 41.57
C VAL A 163 30.09 5.35 42.79
N THR A 164 30.94 4.83 43.69
CA THR A 164 31.33 5.54 44.92
C THR A 164 32.80 5.96 44.86
N LEU A 165 33.06 7.25 45.07
CA LEU A 165 34.38 7.82 45.24
C LEU A 165 34.86 7.69 46.69
N SER A 166 36.14 7.37 46.89
CA SER A 166 36.75 7.21 48.22
C SER A 166 38.23 7.58 48.24
N ASP A 167 38.81 7.65 49.45
CA ASP A 167 40.24 7.90 49.70
C ASP A 167 40.87 9.03 48.87
N PRO A 168 40.32 10.27 48.89
CA PRO A 168 40.90 11.36 48.13
C PRO A 168 42.26 11.78 48.71
N ALA A 169 43.23 12.07 47.85
CA ALA A 169 44.50 12.68 48.22
C ALA A 169 44.77 13.93 47.38
N GLY A 170 45.14 15.04 48.03
CA GLY A 170 45.31 16.34 47.35
C GLY A 170 44.01 17.08 47.03
N GLY A 171 42.85 16.56 47.46
CA GLY A 171 41.52 17.14 47.25
C GLY A 171 40.53 16.70 48.34
N THR A 172 39.28 17.17 48.25
CA THR A 172 38.16 16.74 49.12
C THR A 172 36.98 16.29 48.28
N ILE A 173 36.24 15.26 48.68
CA ILE A 173 35.05 14.82 47.94
C ILE A 173 33.84 15.65 48.37
N SER A 174 33.22 16.36 47.42
CA SER A 174 32.00 17.16 47.61
C SER A 174 30.73 16.39 47.27
N ARG A 175 30.82 15.41 46.36
CA ARG A 175 29.78 14.42 46.08
C ARG A 175 30.44 13.07 45.84
N ALA A 176 30.16 12.11 46.72
CA ALA A 176 30.85 10.82 46.74
C ALA A 176 30.17 9.74 45.90
N VAL A 177 28.90 9.91 45.52
CA VAL A 177 28.11 8.84 44.89
C VAL A 177 27.42 9.36 43.63
N ALA A 178 27.53 8.59 42.56
CA ALA A 178 26.68 8.69 41.37
C ALA A 178 25.87 7.40 41.20
N THR A 179 24.66 7.53 40.70
CA THR A 179 23.81 6.45 40.23
C THR A 179 23.97 6.32 38.71
N GLY A 180 24.28 5.13 38.25
CA GLY A 180 24.12 4.71 36.85
C GLY A 180 22.73 4.13 36.66
N THR A 181 21.99 4.58 35.66
CA THR A 181 20.71 3.99 35.26
C THR A 181 20.86 3.32 33.91
N ILE A 182 20.69 2.01 33.87
CA ILE A 182 20.55 1.23 32.63
C ILE A 182 19.09 1.37 32.21
N VAL A 183 18.86 1.99 31.06
CA VAL A 183 17.51 2.19 30.51
C VAL A 183 17.22 1.00 29.62
N ASN A 184 16.22 0.21 30.01
CA ASN A 184 15.74 -0.88 29.19
C ASN A 184 15.25 -0.32 27.85
N ASP A 185 15.89 -0.74 26.77
CA ASP A 185 15.50 -0.44 25.39
C ASP A 185 14.83 -1.65 24.69
N ASP A 186 14.64 -2.75 25.41
CA ASP A 186 13.86 -3.91 24.97
C ASP A 186 12.37 -3.68 25.18
N THR A 187 11.65 -3.78 24.07
CA THR A 187 10.19 -3.76 24.09
C THR A 187 9.66 -5.17 24.34
N SER A 188 8.64 -5.33 25.20
CA SER A 188 7.80 -6.52 25.15
C SER A 188 7.16 -6.57 23.78
N THR A 189 7.69 -7.42 22.90
CA THR A 189 6.88 -7.94 21.81
C THR A 189 5.74 -8.67 22.50
N PRO A 190 4.47 -8.25 22.32
CA PRO A 190 3.39 -9.16 22.60
C PRO A 190 3.69 -10.38 21.73
N THR A 191 3.89 -11.55 22.32
CA THR A 191 3.78 -12.81 21.59
C THR A 191 2.30 -13.03 21.28
N THR A 192 1.69 -12.10 20.56
CA THR A 192 0.57 -12.44 19.70
C THR A 192 1.21 -13.22 18.57
N THR A 193 1.04 -14.54 18.62
CA THR A 193 1.19 -15.36 17.42
C THR A 193 0.39 -14.65 16.31
N PRO A 194 1.04 -14.10 15.27
CA PRO A 194 0.36 -13.27 14.28
C PRO A 194 -0.74 -14.07 13.59
N GLY A 195 -1.87 -13.40 13.31
CA GLY A 195 -2.92 -13.95 12.46
C GLY A 195 -2.38 -14.15 11.05
N LEU A 196 -2.67 -15.28 10.44
CA LEU A 196 -2.29 -15.62 9.07
C LEU A 196 -3.57 -15.79 8.26
N SER A 197 -3.74 -14.97 7.23
CA SER A 197 -4.87 -15.03 6.30
C SER A 197 -4.38 -15.29 4.88
N ILE A 198 -5.28 -15.72 4.01
CA ILE A 198 -5.05 -15.86 2.58
C ILE A 198 -6.13 -15.06 1.85
N SER A 199 -5.76 -14.30 0.82
CA SER A 199 -6.74 -13.57 0.00
C SER A 199 -7.50 -14.52 -0.91
N ASP A 200 -8.66 -14.09 -1.39
CA ASP A 200 -9.24 -14.65 -2.60
C ASP A 200 -8.41 -14.21 -3.82
N ALA A 201 -8.58 -14.94 -4.91
CA ALA A 201 -7.91 -14.68 -6.16
C ALA A 201 -8.90 -14.91 -7.30
N SER A 202 -8.76 -14.17 -8.40
CA SER A 202 -9.50 -14.46 -9.62
C SER A 202 -8.51 -14.52 -10.78
N ALA A 203 -8.82 -15.38 -11.74
CA ALA A 203 -8.11 -15.49 -12.99
C ALA A 203 -9.12 -15.78 -14.09
N THR A 204 -8.91 -15.22 -15.27
CA THR A 204 -9.64 -15.62 -16.47
C THR A 204 -8.94 -16.80 -17.10
N GLU A 205 -9.70 -17.79 -17.58
CA GLU A 205 -9.15 -18.88 -18.35
C GLU A 205 -8.28 -18.33 -19.47
N PRO A 206 -7.08 -18.89 -19.68
CA PRO A 206 -6.32 -18.58 -20.87
C PRO A 206 -7.16 -19.04 -22.07
N GLY A 207 -7.32 -18.22 -23.12
CA GLY A 207 -8.04 -18.68 -24.31
C GLY A 207 -7.33 -19.84 -25.04
N GLY A 208 -7.79 -20.21 -26.23
CA GLY A 208 -7.19 -21.29 -27.03
C GLY A 208 -6.07 -20.92 -28.02
N SER A 209 -5.81 -19.63 -28.32
CA SER A 209 -4.68 -19.20 -29.18
C SER A 209 -3.91 -17.95 -28.68
N GLY A 210 -2.57 -18.03 -28.57
CA GLY A 210 -1.64 -16.94 -28.26
C GLY A 210 -1.95 -15.67 -29.07
N MET A 211 -1.37 -14.51 -28.72
CA MET A 211 -1.58 -13.26 -29.49
C MET A 211 -1.58 -13.52 -30.99
N ALA A 212 -2.71 -13.23 -31.67
CA ALA A 212 -2.89 -13.62 -33.05
C ALA A 212 -1.76 -13.07 -33.93
N ALA A 213 -1.38 -13.84 -34.95
CA ALA A 213 -0.36 -13.40 -35.89
C ALA A 213 -0.80 -12.10 -36.59
N GLY A 214 0.13 -11.16 -36.76
CA GLY A 214 -0.13 -9.87 -37.38
C GLY A 214 0.10 -8.69 -36.45
N TYR A 215 -0.10 -7.50 -36.99
CA TYR A 215 0.04 -6.24 -36.27
C TYR A 215 -1.12 -6.02 -35.29
N LEU A 216 -0.86 -5.19 -34.29
CA LEU A 216 -1.80 -4.80 -33.26
C LEU A 216 -2.41 -3.42 -33.56
N ARG A 217 -3.53 -3.09 -32.92
CA ARG A 217 -4.14 -1.75 -32.95
C ARG A 217 -4.77 -1.43 -31.60
N THR A 218 -5.22 -0.20 -31.40
CA THR A 218 -5.89 0.19 -30.15
C THR A 218 -7.40 0.33 -30.30
N SER A 219 -8.15 0.05 -29.24
CA SER A 219 -9.60 0.23 -29.17
C SER A 219 -10.00 0.65 -27.76
N GLY A 220 -10.37 1.91 -27.57
CA GLY A 220 -10.52 2.48 -26.23
C GLY A 220 -9.19 2.40 -25.48
N ASN A 221 -9.23 1.90 -24.25
CA ASN A 221 -8.05 1.62 -23.41
C ASN A 221 -7.40 0.25 -23.65
N GLN A 222 -7.84 -0.52 -24.64
CA GLN A 222 -7.29 -1.85 -24.95
C GLN A 222 -6.35 -1.83 -26.16
N ILE A 223 -5.30 -2.66 -26.12
CA ILE A 223 -4.60 -3.11 -27.33
C ILE A 223 -5.35 -4.36 -27.82
N ILE A 224 -5.59 -4.46 -29.12
CA ILE A 224 -6.27 -5.60 -29.74
C ILE A 224 -5.44 -6.17 -30.88
N ASP A 225 -5.54 -7.49 -31.06
CA ASP A 225 -4.86 -8.21 -32.13
C ASP A 225 -5.56 -8.10 -33.49
N SER A 226 -5.02 -8.80 -34.48
CA SER A 226 -5.55 -8.82 -35.85
C SER A 226 -6.95 -9.46 -35.95
N GLN A 227 -7.33 -10.30 -34.98
CA GLN A 227 -8.66 -10.93 -34.88
C GLN A 227 -9.64 -10.07 -34.08
N GLY A 228 -9.16 -9.03 -33.40
CA GLY A 228 -9.97 -8.12 -32.60
C GLY A 228 -10.04 -8.51 -31.12
N ASN A 229 -9.24 -9.48 -30.68
CA ASN A 229 -9.17 -9.87 -29.28
C ASN A 229 -8.32 -8.85 -28.50
N PRO A 230 -8.75 -8.39 -27.31
CA PRO A 230 -7.89 -7.74 -26.35
C PRO A 230 -6.61 -8.53 -26.06
N VAL A 231 -5.48 -7.83 -25.98
CA VAL A 231 -4.18 -8.40 -25.64
C VAL A 231 -3.45 -7.53 -24.62
N GLN A 232 -2.70 -8.17 -23.73
CA GLN A 232 -1.77 -7.51 -22.82
C GLN A 232 -0.34 -7.77 -23.27
N LEU A 233 0.50 -6.73 -23.27
CA LEU A 233 1.94 -6.90 -23.44
C LEU A 233 2.56 -7.09 -22.05
N ALA A 234 2.93 -8.32 -21.72
CA ALA A 234 3.71 -8.66 -20.53
C ALA A 234 5.19 -8.70 -20.93
N SER A 235 5.86 -7.56 -20.84
CA SER A 235 7.13 -7.33 -21.50
C SER A 235 8.31 -7.30 -20.55
N VAL A 236 9.51 -7.50 -21.09
CA VAL A 236 10.77 -7.29 -20.36
C VAL A 236 11.72 -6.41 -21.16
N ASN A 237 12.42 -5.50 -20.48
CA ASN A 237 13.47 -4.69 -21.07
C ASN A 237 14.78 -5.48 -21.18
N TRP A 238 15.36 -5.58 -22.39
CA TRP A 238 16.69 -6.16 -22.59
C TRP A 238 17.67 -5.13 -23.13
N PHE A 239 18.32 -4.41 -22.23
CA PHE A 239 19.19 -3.28 -22.58
C PHE A 239 20.61 -3.70 -22.97
N GLY A 240 21.33 -2.78 -23.61
CA GLY A 240 22.75 -2.84 -23.96
C GLY A 240 23.05 -2.28 -25.37
N ALA A 241 22.08 -2.34 -26.29
CA ALA A 241 22.26 -1.90 -27.66
C ALA A 241 22.24 -0.36 -27.81
N GLU A 242 21.61 0.34 -26.87
CA GLU A 242 21.72 1.78 -26.66
C GLU A 242 23.10 2.22 -26.14
N GLY A 243 23.84 1.30 -25.53
CA GLY A 243 25.15 1.53 -24.95
C GLY A 243 26.29 1.40 -25.93
N THR A 244 27.52 1.58 -25.44
CA THR A 244 28.75 1.44 -26.25
C THR A 244 29.02 0.01 -26.72
N ASN A 245 28.26 -0.97 -26.23
CA ASN A 245 28.29 -2.35 -26.69
C ASN A 245 27.63 -2.53 -28.06
N LEU A 246 26.64 -1.69 -28.39
CA LEU A 246 25.88 -1.73 -29.64
C LEU A 246 25.18 -3.08 -29.89
N ALA A 247 24.98 -3.86 -28.82
CA ALA A 247 24.27 -5.12 -28.79
C ALA A 247 23.71 -5.35 -27.36
N PRO A 248 22.63 -6.11 -27.20
CA PRO A 248 22.10 -6.43 -25.88
C PRO A 248 23.16 -7.05 -24.97
N HIS A 249 23.15 -6.67 -23.69
CA HIS A 249 24.11 -7.18 -22.73
C HIS A 249 23.87 -8.66 -22.38
N GLY A 250 24.90 -9.32 -21.83
CA GLY A 250 24.85 -10.72 -21.42
C GLY A 250 25.31 -11.72 -22.48
N LEU A 251 25.49 -11.27 -23.74
CA LEU A 251 25.97 -12.11 -24.85
C LEU A 251 27.44 -12.54 -24.71
N TRP A 252 28.18 -11.96 -23.76
CA TRP A 252 29.50 -12.45 -23.34
C TRP A 252 29.40 -13.70 -22.43
N THR A 253 28.22 -14.00 -21.90
CA THR A 253 27.98 -15.10 -20.96
C THR A 253 27.04 -16.17 -21.50
N ARG A 254 26.10 -15.83 -22.39
CA ARG A 254 25.02 -16.70 -22.88
C ARG A 254 24.81 -16.57 -24.38
N ASN A 255 24.14 -17.57 -24.97
CA ASN A 255 23.58 -17.47 -26.30
C ASN A 255 22.29 -16.61 -26.29
N TYR A 256 22.08 -15.76 -27.30
CA TYR A 256 20.89 -14.87 -27.39
C TYR A 256 19.57 -15.64 -27.49
N LYS A 257 19.56 -16.81 -28.14
CA LYS A 257 18.39 -17.68 -28.25
C LYS A 257 18.02 -18.26 -26.91
N ASP A 258 18.99 -18.74 -26.14
CA ASP A 258 18.77 -19.22 -24.77
C ASP A 258 18.21 -18.12 -23.85
N MET A 259 18.58 -16.85 -24.08
CA MET A 259 17.99 -15.72 -23.34
C MET A 259 16.51 -15.55 -23.69
N ILE A 260 16.17 -15.53 -24.98
CA ILE A 260 14.79 -15.36 -25.47
C ILE A 260 13.92 -16.56 -25.09
N ASP A 261 14.46 -17.78 -25.19
CA ASP A 261 13.80 -19.00 -24.70
C ASP A 261 13.47 -18.86 -23.21
N GLN A 262 14.44 -18.45 -22.40
CA GLN A 262 14.24 -18.27 -20.97
C GLN A 262 13.22 -17.14 -20.66
N MET A 263 13.23 -16.03 -21.40
CA MET A 263 12.20 -14.98 -21.26
C MET A 263 10.80 -15.54 -21.56
N SER A 264 10.66 -16.25 -22.67
CA SER A 264 9.40 -16.88 -23.09
C SER A 264 8.93 -17.92 -22.08
N ASP A 265 9.83 -18.77 -21.57
CA ASP A 265 9.53 -19.80 -20.58
C ASP A 265 9.11 -19.20 -19.23
N GLN A 266 9.56 -17.97 -18.93
CA GLN A 266 9.12 -17.20 -17.76
C GLN A 266 7.81 -16.45 -18.00
N GLY A 267 7.14 -16.61 -19.14
CA GLY A 267 5.82 -16.00 -19.41
C GLY A 267 5.85 -14.59 -20.00
N PHE A 268 7.03 -14.03 -20.30
CA PHE A 268 7.12 -12.78 -21.05
C PHE A 268 6.73 -13.03 -22.51
N ASN A 269 5.91 -12.13 -23.07
CA ASN A 269 5.44 -12.23 -24.45
C ASN A 269 6.01 -11.15 -25.38
N THR A 270 6.68 -10.15 -24.81
CA THR A 270 7.18 -8.97 -25.54
C THR A 270 8.55 -8.54 -25.01
N ILE A 271 9.44 -8.09 -25.89
CA ILE A 271 10.74 -7.50 -25.52
C ILE A 271 10.70 -6.00 -25.85
N ARG A 272 10.92 -5.13 -24.87
CA ARG A 272 11.31 -3.73 -25.12
C ARG A 272 12.80 -3.73 -25.38
N LEU A 273 13.21 -3.23 -26.55
CA LEU A 273 14.59 -3.30 -27.02
C LEU A 273 15.18 -1.88 -27.18
N PRO A 274 15.84 -1.37 -26.13
CA PRO A 274 16.57 -0.10 -26.16
C PRO A 274 17.66 -0.06 -27.22
N TYR A 275 17.71 1.00 -28.02
CA TYR A 275 18.78 1.30 -28.96
C TYR A 275 19.16 2.79 -28.93
N SER A 276 20.24 3.18 -29.63
CA SER A 276 20.64 4.57 -29.78
C SER A 276 20.71 5.03 -31.24
N SER A 277 20.52 6.32 -31.53
CA SER A 277 20.78 6.84 -32.90
C SER A 277 22.20 6.48 -33.34
N GLU A 278 23.19 6.62 -32.45
CA GLU A 278 24.57 6.25 -32.73
C GLU A 278 24.74 4.80 -33.19
N MET A 279 24.00 3.85 -32.61
CA MET A 279 24.02 2.45 -33.05
C MET A 279 23.68 2.28 -34.53
N LEU A 280 22.77 3.11 -35.06
CA LEU A 280 22.34 3.05 -36.46
C LEU A 280 23.35 3.70 -37.43
N HIS A 281 24.10 4.70 -36.96
CA HIS A 281 24.96 5.53 -37.81
C HIS A 281 26.46 5.25 -37.66
N THR A 282 26.86 4.54 -36.60
CA THR A 282 28.25 4.22 -36.34
C THR A 282 28.78 3.13 -37.29
N THR A 283 30.08 3.19 -37.58
CA THR A 283 30.79 2.09 -38.25
C THR A 283 31.43 1.11 -37.27
N ALA A 284 31.34 1.40 -35.96
CA ALA A 284 31.85 0.50 -34.92
C ALA A 284 31.08 -0.83 -34.94
N GLN A 285 31.80 -1.91 -34.66
CA GLN A 285 31.20 -3.24 -34.58
C GLN A 285 30.64 -3.47 -33.16
N PRO A 286 29.55 -4.26 -33.03
CA PRO A 286 29.06 -4.67 -31.72
C PRO A 286 30.14 -5.42 -30.96
N ASN A 287 30.17 -5.22 -29.63
CA ASN A 287 31.17 -5.79 -28.74
C ASN A 287 30.53 -6.33 -27.46
N GLY A 288 31.30 -7.10 -26.67
CA GLY A 288 30.75 -7.85 -25.54
C GLY A 288 29.95 -9.09 -25.97
N ILE A 289 30.31 -9.70 -27.10
CA ILE A 289 29.71 -10.95 -27.59
C ILE A 289 30.75 -12.05 -27.53
N ASP A 290 30.42 -13.17 -26.87
CA ASP A 290 31.18 -14.41 -27.00
C ASP A 290 30.69 -15.17 -28.24
N PHE A 291 31.45 -15.08 -29.33
CA PHE A 291 31.13 -15.73 -30.60
C PHE A 291 31.28 -17.26 -30.56
N TYR A 292 31.88 -17.84 -29.52
CA TYR A 292 31.80 -19.30 -29.35
C TYR A 292 30.39 -19.73 -28.98
N GLN A 293 29.73 -18.95 -28.12
CA GLN A 293 28.33 -19.17 -27.75
C GLN A 293 27.36 -18.63 -28.81
N ASN A 294 27.73 -17.56 -29.51
CA ASN A 294 26.90 -16.88 -30.51
C ASN A 294 27.57 -16.87 -31.91
N PRO A 295 27.83 -18.04 -32.52
CA PRO A 295 28.62 -18.12 -33.75
C PRO A 295 27.96 -17.45 -34.96
N ASP A 296 26.62 -17.41 -34.99
CA ASP A 296 25.83 -16.78 -36.06
C ASP A 296 25.80 -15.25 -35.98
N LEU A 297 26.24 -14.66 -34.86
CA LEU A 297 26.40 -13.20 -34.72
C LEU A 297 27.76 -12.70 -35.21
N GLN A 298 28.70 -13.60 -35.52
CA GLN A 298 30.05 -13.21 -35.89
C GLN A 298 30.09 -12.44 -37.21
N GLY A 299 30.61 -11.20 -37.16
CA GLY A 299 30.78 -10.33 -38.33
C GLY A 299 29.53 -9.56 -38.74
N LEU A 300 28.45 -9.66 -37.97
CA LEU A 300 27.27 -8.82 -38.13
C LEU A 300 27.50 -7.43 -37.52
N ASN A 301 26.95 -6.40 -38.17
CA ASN A 301 26.89 -5.06 -37.58
C ASN A 301 25.74 -4.97 -36.55
N ALA A 302 25.61 -3.83 -35.86
CA ALA A 302 24.67 -3.67 -34.77
C ALA A 302 23.19 -3.91 -35.17
N ILE A 303 22.72 -3.33 -36.29
CA ILE A 303 21.34 -3.57 -36.76
C ILE A 303 21.12 -5.02 -37.20
N GLN A 304 22.12 -5.69 -37.76
CA GLN A 304 22.03 -7.11 -38.11
C GLN A 304 22.00 -8.02 -36.88
N VAL A 305 22.61 -7.62 -35.75
CA VAL A 305 22.45 -8.32 -34.47
C VAL A 305 21.03 -8.11 -33.94
N MET A 306 20.49 -6.88 -34.03
CA MET A 306 19.09 -6.60 -33.69
C MET A 306 18.12 -7.42 -34.56
N ASP A 307 18.39 -7.58 -35.86
CA ASP A 307 17.61 -8.42 -36.77
C ASP A 307 17.55 -9.88 -36.29
N LYS A 308 18.67 -10.42 -35.79
CA LYS A 308 18.72 -11.79 -35.25
C LYS A 308 17.88 -11.96 -33.99
N VAL A 309 17.88 -10.98 -33.10
CA VAL A 309 17.03 -10.96 -31.91
C VAL A 309 15.55 -10.89 -32.30
N VAL A 310 15.19 -9.99 -33.21
CA VAL A 310 13.81 -9.84 -33.71
C VAL A 310 13.33 -11.10 -34.43
N GLU A 311 14.15 -11.68 -35.31
CA GLU A 311 13.83 -12.91 -36.04
C GLU A 311 13.50 -14.05 -35.06
N TYR A 312 14.38 -14.29 -34.08
CA TYR A 312 14.19 -15.39 -33.14
C TYR A 312 13.06 -15.15 -32.13
N ALA A 313 12.87 -13.92 -31.66
CA ALA A 313 11.70 -13.56 -30.84
C ALA A 313 10.39 -13.88 -31.60
N GLY A 314 10.34 -13.59 -32.90
CA GLY A 314 9.22 -13.94 -33.77
C GLY A 314 9.00 -15.45 -33.91
N GLU A 315 10.07 -16.24 -34.07
CA GLU A 315 10.01 -17.71 -34.09
C GLU A 315 9.42 -18.28 -32.79
N LYS A 316 9.64 -17.62 -31.66
CA LYS A 316 9.08 -17.96 -30.35
C LYS A 316 7.66 -17.42 -30.13
N GLY A 317 7.12 -16.66 -31.08
CA GLY A 317 5.80 -16.03 -30.95
C GLY A 317 5.79 -14.81 -30.04
N MET A 318 6.95 -14.32 -29.60
CA MET A 318 7.09 -13.06 -28.86
C MET A 318 6.94 -11.86 -29.81
N ARG A 319 6.69 -10.68 -29.23
CA ARG A 319 6.71 -9.38 -29.92
C ARG A 319 7.91 -8.54 -29.48
N VAL A 320 8.18 -7.48 -30.22
CA VAL A 320 9.27 -6.53 -29.95
C VAL A 320 8.73 -5.11 -30.11
N VAL A 321 9.01 -4.27 -29.11
CA VAL A 321 8.89 -2.81 -29.21
C VAL A 321 10.30 -2.24 -29.28
N LEU A 322 10.60 -1.50 -30.34
CA LEU A 322 11.88 -0.81 -30.46
C LEU A 322 11.81 0.51 -29.69
N ASP A 323 12.79 0.75 -28.84
CA ASP A 323 12.86 1.94 -28.00
C ASP A 323 14.07 2.78 -28.40
N HIS A 324 13.82 4.02 -28.84
CA HIS A 324 14.88 5.00 -28.96
C HIS A 324 15.28 5.50 -27.57
N HIS A 325 16.23 4.80 -26.97
CA HIS A 325 16.65 5.06 -25.61
C HIS A 325 17.59 6.28 -25.53
N ARG A 326 18.45 6.44 -26.54
CA ARG A 326 19.53 7.44 -26.52
C ARG A 326 19.84 8.05 -27.88
N SER A 327 20.25 9.32 -27.91
CA SER A 327 20.89 9.88 -29.10
C SER A 327 22.34 9.38 -29.25
N THR A 328 23.19 9.62 -28.24
CA THR A 328 24.59 9.15 -28.23
C THR A 328 24.71 7.89 -27.38
N ALA A 329 25.51 6.91 -27.83
CA ALA A 329 25.64 5.64 -27.13
C ALA A 329 26.24 5.80 -25.73
N GLY A 330 25.65 5.16 -24.71
CA GLY A 330 26.11 5.30 -23.31
C GLY A 330 25.20 4.62 -22.27
N ALA A 331 25.35 4.98 -20.99
CA ALA A 331 24.55 4.45 -19.88
C ALA A 331 23.52 5.45 -19.32
N GLY A 332 22.31 5.00 -19.03
CA GLY A 332 21.17 5.83 -18.59
C GLY A 332 20.47 6.54 -19.75
N THR A 333 19.74 7.62 -19.43
CA THR A 333 18.94 8.39 -20.41
C THR A 333 19.77 9.24 -21.38
N SER A 334 19.08 9.83 -22.36
CA SER A 334 19.67 10.81 -23.28
C SER A 334 20.30 12.00 -22.55
N GLU A 335 21.46 12.43 -23.05
CA GLU A 335 22.40 13.32 -22.35
C GLU A 335 21.79 14.68 -21.93
N ASN A 336 20.77 15.14 -22.65
CA ASN A 336 20.08 16.40 -22.42
C ASN A 336 18.58 16.23 -22.14
N GLY A 337 18.07 15.00 -22.00
CA GLY A 337 16.66 14.71 -21.75
C GLY A 337 15.70 15.09 -22.88
N LEU A 338 16.21 15.17 -24.12
CA LEU A 338 15.45 15.44 -25.34
C LEU A 338 15.79 14.39 -26.40
N TRP A 339 14.89 14.24 -27.38
CA TRP A 339 15.01 13.30 -28.51
C TRP A 339 16.05 13.68 -29.57
N TYR A 340 16.87 14.69 -29.30
CA TYR A 340 17.88 15.17 -30.21
C TYR A 340 19.03 15.84 -29.47
N ASN A 341 20.20 15.85 -30.10
CA ASN A 341 21.34 16.63 -29.67
C ASN A 341 22.04 17.30 -30.87
N ALA A 342 23.24 17.86 -30.65
CA ALA A 342 23.96 18.57 -31.72
C ALA A 342 24.47 17.64 -32.83
N GLN A 343 24.65 16.35 -32.56
CA GLN A 343 25.13 15.35 -33.51
C GLN A 343 23.96 14.63 -34.20
N TYR A 344 22.94 14.25 -33.43
CA TYR A 344 21.75 13.58 -33.91
C TYR A 344 20.55 14.53 -33.77
N THR A 345 20.26 15.24 -34.86
CA THR A 345 19.18 16.24 -34.89
C THR A 345 17.80 15.59 -34.86
N GLU A 346 16.75 16.35 -34.51
CA GLU A 346 15.37 15.85 -34.56
C GLU A 346 14.99 15.32 -35.96
N ASP A 347 15.46 15.96 -37.03
CA ASP A 347 15.21 15.49 -38.40
C ASP A 347 15.87 14.13 -38.66
N GLN A 348 17.05 13.89 -38.08
CA GLN A 348 17.72 12.59 -38.17
C GLN A 348 16.98 11.54 -37.35
N TRP A 349 16.56 11.87 -36.12
CA TRP A 349 15.74 10.98 -35.28
C TRP A 349 14.42 10.58 -35.96
N VAL A 350 13.73 11.52 -36.60
CA VAL A 350 12.54 11.23 -37.42
C VAL A 350 12.88 10.32 -38.61
N ALA A 351 14.00 10.57 -39.30
CA ALA A 351 14.45 9.75 -40.43
C ALA A 351 14.83 8.32 -39.99
N ASP A 352 15.39 8.17 -38.79
CA ASP A 352 15.76 6.88 -38.22
C ASP A 352 14.51 6.03 -37.95
N TRP A 353 13.42 6.65 -37.45
CA TRP A 353 12.14 5.96 -37.31
C TRP A 353 11.51 5.55 -38.65
N GLN A 354 11.62 6.38 -39.67
CA GLN A 354 11.18 6.01 -41.03
C GLN A 354 11.99 4.84 -41.59
N MET A 355 13.30 4.84 -41.36
CA MET A 355 14.20 3.76 -41.76
C MET A 355 13.82 2.45 -41.06
N LEU A 356 13.65 2.46 -39.74
CA LEU A 356 13.24 1.26 -38.99
C LEU A 356 11.82 0.79 -39.38
N ALA A 357 10.90 1.72 -39.64
CA ALA A 357 9.55 1.40 -40.13
C ALA A 357 9.60 0.66 -41.47
N ASP A 358 10.47 1.08 -42.39
CA ASP A 358 10.67 0.42 -43.70
C ASP A 358 11.37 -0.92 -43.54
N HIS A 359 12.43 -0.95 -42.71
CA HIS A 359 13.27 -2.13 -42.49
C HIS A 359 12.50 -3.31 -41.90
N TYR A 360 11.60 -3.06 -40.95
CA TYR A 360 10.75 -4.10 -40.33
C TYR A 360 9.33 -4.16 -40.93
N LYS A 361 9.07 -3.48 -42.04
CA LYS A 361 7.75 -3.49 -42.67
C LYS A 361 7.32 -4.89 -43.10
N GLY A 362 6.13 -5.30 -42.70
CA GLY A 362 5.59 -6.62 -42.98
C GLY A 362 6.08 -7.72 -42.04
N ASN A 363 6.93 -7.40 -41.07
CA ASN A 363 7.29 -8.29 -39.96
C ASN A 363 6.52 -7.87 -38.70
N PRO A 364 5.41 -8.56 -38.35
CA PRO A 364 4.59 -8.20 -37.19
C PRO A 364 5.23 -8.56 -35.85
N THR A 365 6.44 -9.14 -35.82
CA THR A 365 7.19 -9.26 -34.58
C THR A 365 7.50 -7.89 -34.00
N VAL A 366 7.89 -6.91 -34.83
CA VAL A 366 8.04 -5.52 -34.41
C VAL A 366 6.68 -4.85 -34.45
N ILE A 367 6.05 -4.70 -33.29
CA ILE A 367 4.66 -4.24 -33.18
C ILE A 367 4.53 -2.72 -33.13
N GLY A 368 5.60 -2.02 -32.76
CA GLY A 368 5.57 -0.57 -32.62
C GLY A 368 6.86 0.03 -32.10
N PHE A 369 6.83 1.36 -31.97
CA PHE A 369 7.98 2.18 -31.59
C PHE A 369 7.69 3.00 -30.35
N ASP A 370 8.56 2.86 -29.37
CA ASP A 370 8.68 3.76 -28.23
C ASP A 370 9.60 4.92 -28.63
N LEU A 371 8.96 6.07 -28.88
CA LEU A 371 9.54 7.11 -29.70
C LEU A 371 10.79 7.74 -29.09
N HIS A 372 10.82 7.91 -27.77
CA HIS A 372 11.98 8.42 -27.05
C HIS A 372 11.89 8.16 -25.54
N ASN A 373 12.94 7.56 -25.01
CA ASN A 373 13.06 7.27 -23.59
C ASN A 373 13.25 8.50 -22.70
N GLU A 374 12.38 8.62 -21.72
CA GLU A 374 12.40 9.55 -20.60
C GLU A 374 12.67 11.03 -20.97
N PRO A 375 11.75 11.71 -21.71
CA PRO A 375 11.86 13.13 -22.05
C PRO A 375 11.79 14.10 -20.85
N TYR A 376 12.78 14.11 -19.95
CA TYR A 376 12.74 14.86 -18.68
C TYR A 376 12.90 16.37 -18.83
N ASN A 377 13.55 16.84 -19.91
CA ASN A 377 13.61 18.26 -20.27
C ASN A 377 12.59 18.65 -21.36
N GLY A 378 11.78 17.68 -21.81
CA GLY A 378 10.64 17.90 -22.67
C GLY A 378 9.52 18.65 -21.95
N THR A 379 8.72 19.37 -22.72
CA THR A 379 7.48 20.02 -22.27
C THR A 379 6.30 19.39 -22.99
N TRP A 380 5.12 19.44 -22.38
CA TRP A 380 3.89 18.94 -23.00
C TRP A 380 3.01 20.11 -23.44
N GLY A 381 2.89 20.35 -24.76
CA GLY A 381 2.01 21.38 -25.31
C GLY A 381 2.44 22.84 -25.06
N GLY A 382 3.69 23.05 -24.64
CA GLY A 382 4.27 24.38 -24.43
C GLY A 382 4.71 25.10 -25.71
N GLY A 383 4.73 24.40 -26.85
CA GLY A 383 5.32 24.89 -28.10
C GLY A 383 6.85 24.98 -28.04
N GLY A 384 7.46 25.40 -29.14
CA GLY A 384 8.92 25.55 -29.22
C GLY A 384 9.65 24.23 -29.53
N ALA A 385 10.98 24.23 -29.35
CA ALA A 385 11.85 23.14 -29.79
C ALA A 385 11.83 21.92 -28.84
N ASN A 386 11.45 22.11 -27.58
CA ASN A 386 11.36 21.07 -26.56
C ASN A 386 9.91 20.62 -26.28
N ASP A 387 8.96 20.91 -27.17
CA ASP A 387 7.58 20.38 -27.06
C ASP A 387 7.55 18.91 -27.51
N TRP A 388 7.51 18.02 -26.54
CA TRP A 388 7.51 16.58 -26.74
C TRP A 388 6.26 16.11 -27.48
N ALA A 389 5.07 16.60 -27.09
CA ALA A 389 3.82 16.17 -27.73
C ALA A 389 3.83 16.46 -29.24
N ARG A 390 4.35 17.63 -29.64
CA ARG A 390 4.54 18.00 -31.06
C ARG A 390 5.56 17.09 -31.75
N ALA A 391 6.68 16.78 -31.09
CA ALA A 391 7.72 15.92 -31.65
C ALA A 391 7.27 14.46 -31.80
N ALA A 392 6.52 13.95 -30.83
CA ALA A 392 5.92 12.61 -30.86
C ALA A 392 4.93 12.47 -32.02
N GLU A 393 4.04 13.45 -32.23
CA GLU A 393 3.14 13.48 -33.40
C GLU A 393 3.94 13.49 -34.72
N ARG A 394 5.01 14.29 -34.78
CA ARG A 394 5.86 14.39 -35.97
C ARG A 394 6.54 13.05 -36.31
N ALA A 395 7.19 12.42 -35.34
CA ALA A 395 7.89 11.16 -35.55
C ALA A 395 6.91 10.00 -35.78
N GLY A 396 5.83 9.92 -34.99
CA GLY A 396 4.78 8.92 -35.14
C GLY A 396 4.14 8.96 -36.53
N ASN A 397 3.74 10.14 -37.01
CA ASN A 397 3.17 10.29 -38.36
C ASN A 397 4.17 9.96 -39.46
N ALA A 398 5.46 10.29 -39.27
CA ALA A 398 6.49 9.94 -40.23
C ALA A 398 6.69 8.42 -40.34
N ALA A 399 6.71 7.71 -39.21
CA ALA A 399 6.79 6.24 -39.16
C ALA A 399 5.55 5.59 -39.78
N LEU A 400 4.35 6.07 -39.41
CA LEU A 400 3.06 5.55 -39.90
C LEU A 400 2.84 5.80 -41.40
N ALA A 401 3.42 6.86 -41.96
CA ALA A 401 3.42 7.09 -43.41
C ALA A 401 4.20 6.00 -44.17
N VAL A 402 5.18 5.35 -43.51
CA VAL A 402 5.94 4.22 -44.07
C VAL A 402 5.25 2.90 -43.75
N ASN A 403 4.88 2.66 -42.50
CA ASN A 403 4.18 1.46 -42.05
C ASN A 403 2.97 1.83 -41.16
N PRO A 404 1.75 1.86 -41.72
CA PRO A 404 0.56 2.33 -41.01
C PRO A 404 0.02 1.33 -39.98
N ASP A 405 0.62 0.15 -39.85
CA ASP A 405 0.17 -0.90 -38.94
C ASP A 405 0.94 -0.92 -37.61
N LEU A 406 1.95 -0.05 -37.43
CA LEU A 406 2.71 0.06 -36.19
C LEU A 406 1.94 0.77 -35.08
N LEU A 407 2.03 0.26 -33.85
CA LEU A 407 1.70 1.04 -32.66
C LEU A 407 2.77 2.13 -32.42
N ILE A 408 2.34 3.27 -31.89
CA ILE A 408 3.20 4.37 -31.50
C ILE A 408 3.07 4.57 -29.99
N PHE A 409 4.13 4.21 -29.29
CA PHE A 409 4.23 4.35 -27.84
C PHE A 409 4.82 5.74 -27.53
N VAL A 410 4.11 6.49 -26.69
CA VAL A 410 4.46 7.88 -26.35
C VAL A 410 4.60 8.00 -24.85
N GLU A 411 5.84 8.15 -24.38
CA GLU A 411 6.11 8.44 -22.97
C GLU A 411 5.65 9.85 -22.55
N GLY A 412 5.63 10.07 -21.24
CA GLY A 412 5.40 11.38 -20.61
C GLY A 412 6.64 12.29 -20.59
N VAL A 413 6.57 13.34 -19.78
CA VAL A 413 7.70 14.26 -19.52
C VAL A 413 8.12 14.21 -18.05
N GLY A 414 9.12 14.99 -17.62
CA GLY A 414 9.51 15.05 -16.20
C GLY A 414 8.63 15.97 -15.34
N SER A 415 8.01 16.99 -15.94
CA SER A 415 7.21 17.99 -15.23
C SER A 415 6.10 18.56 -16.10
N TYR A 416 4.91 18.73 -15.52
CA TYR A 416 3.78 19.39 -16.16
C TYR A 416 3.14 20.40 -15.22
N GLN A 417 3.02 21.66 -15.67
CA GLN A 417 2.44 22.77 -14.89
C GLN A 417 3.02 22.91 -13.45
N GLY A 418 4.31 22.60 -13.28
CA GLY A 418 5.02 22.67 -12.00
C GLY A 418 4.85 21.43 -11.11
N GLN A 419 4.11 20.42 -11.55
CA GLN A 419 4.02 19.11 -10.90
C GLN A 419 5.07 18.18 -11.50
N ASN A 420 5.97 17.68 -10.67
CA ASN A 420 7.01 16.75 -11.08
C ASN A 420 6.55 15.31 -10.91
N TYR A 421 7.04 14.44 -11.77
CA TYR A 421 6.90 13.00 -11.65
C TYR A 421 8.21 12.32 -12.08
N TRP A 422 8.19 11.00 -12.24
CA TRP A 422 9.26 10.27 -12.91
C TRP A 422 9.49 10.81 -14.33
N TRP A 423 10.75 10.76 -14.77
CA TRP A 423 11.09 11.04 -16.16
C TRP A 423 10.35 10.05 -17.06
N GLY A 424 9.77 10.51 -18.17
CA GLY A 424 8.90 9.66 -19.00
C GLY A 424 7.55 9.29 -18.35
N GLY A 425 7.32 9.57 -17.07
CA GLY A 425 6.10 9.16 -16.38
C GLY A 425 5.00 10.22 -16.29
N ASN A 426 5.30 11.51 -16.47
CA ASN A 426 4.29 12.57 -16.32
C ASN A 426 3.44 12.71 -17.58
N LEU A 427 2.23 12.14 -17.56
CA LEU A 427 1.25 12.20 -18.66
C LEU A 427 0.05 13.11 -18.35
N MET A 428 0.11 13.91 -17.27
CA MET A 428 -0.97 14.82 -16.88
C MET A 428 -1.41 15.78 -17.99
N GLY A 429 -0.49 16.12 -18.90
CA GLY A 429 -0.77 16.99 -20.05
C GLY A 429 -1.68 16.38 -21.11
N VAL A 430 -1.92 15.06 -21.10
CA VAL A 430 -2.80 14.39 -22.08
C VAL A 430 -4.24 14.89 -22.01
N ARG A 431 -4.74 15.30 -20.82
CA ARG A 431 -6.09 15.90 -20.69
C ARG A 431 -6.22 17.19 -21.49
N ASP A 432 -5.17 18.00 -21.48
CA ASP A 432 -5.18 19.31 -22.12
C ASP A 432 -4.80 19.23 -23.60
N ARG A 433 -3.88 18.32 -23.94
CA ARG A 433 -3.38 18.09 -25.29
C ARG A 433 -3.12 16.59 -25.51
N PRO A 434 -4.12 15.82 -25.98
CA PRO A 434 -3.88 14.43 -26.38
C PRO A 434 -3.08 14.38 -27.69
N ILE A 435 -2.30 13.31 -27.86
CA ILE A 435 -1.58 13.02 -29.11
C ILE A 435 -2.58 12.64 -30.19
N VAL A 436 -2.47 13.28 -31.35
CA VAL A 436 -3.30 12.97 -32.52
C VAL A 436 -2.40 12.59 -33.70
N LEU A 437 -2.54 11.33 -34.13
CA LEU A 437 -1.83 10.79 -35.29
C LEU A 437 -2.74 10.76 -36.52
N ASP A 438 -2.13 10.79 -37.71
CA ASP A 438 -2.83 10.74 -39.00
C ASP A 438 -3.52 9.38 -39.23
N VAL A 439 -2.99 8.31 -38.63
CA VAL A 439 -3.60 6.97 -38.62
C VAL A 439 -4.25 6.75 -37.25
N PRO A 440 -5.59 6.56 -37.19
CA PRO A 440 -6.29 6.35 -35.93
C PRO A 440 -5.94 4.99 -35.32
N ASN A 441 -6.24 4.82 -34.03
CA ASN A 441 -6.11 3.53 -33.33
C ASN A 441 -4.66 3.00 -33.28
N ARG A 442 -3.69 3.90 -33.10
CA ARG A 442 -2.24 3.57 -33.02
C ARG A 442 -1.52 4.07 -31.77
N VAL A 443 -2.07 5.06 -31.05
CA VAL A 443 -1.42 5.64 -29.87
C VAL A 443 -1.56 4.71 -28.67
N VAL A 444 -0.44 4.43 -28.00
CA VAL A 444 -0.35 3.85 -26.66
C VAL A 444 0.47 4.83 -25.81
N TYR A 445 0.01 5.19 -24.62
CA TYR A 445 0.81 6.04 -23.73
C TYR A 445 1.68 5.17 -22.82
N SER A 446 2.92 5.60 -22.59
CA SER A 446 3.92 4.78 -21.89
C SER A 446 4.59 5.48 -20.71
N PRO A 447 3.98 5.51 -19.53
CA PRO A 447 4.62 6.08 -18.35
C PRO A 447 5.73 5.16 -17.81
N HIS A 448 6.74 5.77 -17.17
CA HIS A 448 7.67 5.07 -16.29
C HIS A 448 7.35 5.34 -14.82
N ASP A 449 7.57 4.36 -13.96
CA ASP A 449 7.37 4.48 -12.52
C ASP A 449 8.38 3.65 -11.71
N TYR A 450 8.88 4.20 -10.59
CA TYR A 450 9.88 3.55 -9.76
C TYR A 450 9.62 3.76 -8.26
N PRO A 451 10.22 2.93 -7.39
CA PRO A 451 10.05 3.06 -5.95
C PRO A 451 11.06 4.01 -5.29
N ASN A 452 10.97 4.09 -3.96
CA ASN A 452 11.83 4.90 -3.10
C ASN A 452 13.34 4.58 -3.26
N SER A 453 13.72 3.32 -3.51
CA SER A 453 15.13 2.93 -3.66
C SER A 453 15.81 3.48 -4.91
N VAL A 454 15.05 3.82 -5.96
CA VAL A 454 15.58 4.49 -7.16
C VAL A 454 15.72 5.98 -6.89
N TRP A 455 14.65 6.62 -6.40
CA TRP A 455 14.71 8.00 -5.92
C TRP A 455 13.65 8.28 -4.84
N PRO A 456 14.01 8.95 -3.72
CA PRO A 456 13.09 9.20 -2.61
C PRO A 456 12.11 10.34 -2.93
N GLN A 457 11.06 10.04 -3.68
CA GLN A 457 10.00 11.00 -4.00
C GLN A 457 9.19 11.43 -2.75
N PRO A 458 8.59 12.63 -2.75
CA PRO A 458 7.87 13.15 -1.58
C PRO A 458 6.70 12.27 -1.10
N TRP A 459 6.00 11.60 -2.02
CA TRP A 459 4.86 10.75 -1.67
C TRP A 459 5.26 9.52 -0.85
N PHE A 460 6.47 8.98 -1.02
CA PHE A 460 6.99 7.88 -0.19
C PHE A 460 7.32 8.30 1.26
N GLN A 461 7.28 9.60 1.57
CA GLN A 461 7.69 10.11 2.88
C GLN A 461 6.49 10.37 3.82
N THR A 462 5.26 10.12 3.38
CA THR A 462 4.07 10.22 4.23
C THR A 462 3.89 8.95 5.05
N ALA A 463 3.21 9.06 6.20
CA ALA A 463 2.97 7.91 7.09
C ALA A 463 2.08 6.82 6.45
N ASN A 464 1.25 7.19 5.48
CA ASN A 464 0.28 6.31 4.82
C ASN A 464 0.56 6.12 3.33
N PHE A 465 1.81 6.31 2.88
CA PHE A 465 2.13 6.38 1.46
C PHE A 465 1.57 5.22 0.63
N GLY A 466 1.58 3.98 1.16
CA GLY A 466 1.07 2.80 0.47
C GLY A 466 -0.39 2.93 0.03
N ALA A 467 -1.25 3.50 0.88
CA ALA A 467 -2.65 3.74 0.55
C ALA A 467 -2.85 4.90 -0.43
N ASP A 468 -1.87 5.81 -0.52
CA ASP A 468 -1.92 6.97 -1.41
C ASP A 468 -1.38 6.65 -2.83
N LEU A 469 -0.61 5.58 -3.00
CA LEU A 469 0.04 5.22 -4.28
C LEU A 469 -0.94 5.11 -5.46
N PRO A 470 -2.11 4.45 -5.35
CA PRO A 470 -3.05 4.39 -6.48
C PRO A 470 -3.52 5.78 -6.93
N ASN A 471 -3.65 6.74 -6.02
CA ASN A 471 -3.97 8.13 -6.37
C ASN A 471 -2.81 8.84 -7.07
N VAL A 472 -1.57 8.53 -6.70
CA VAL A 472 -0.36 9.04 -7.37
C VAL A 472 -0.31 8.54 -8.83
N PHE A 473 -0.51 7.24 -9.05
CA PHE A 473 -0.57 6.63 -10.38
C PHE A 473 -1.71 7.22 -11.22
N ARG A 474 -2.93 7.23 -10.65
CA ARG A 474 -4.14 7.79 -11.28
C ARG A 474 -3.93 9.22 -11.72
N GLN A 475 -3.34 10.07 -10.87
CA GLN A 475 -3.09 11.47 -11.19
C GLN A 475 -2.08 11.63 -12.33
N ALA A 476 -0.99 10.88 -12.31
CA ALA A 476 0.11 11.05 -13.27
C ALA A 476 -0.20 10.47 -14.65
N TRP A 477 -0.85 9.30 -14.72
CA TRP A 477 -1.06 8.58 -15.97
C TRP A 477 -2.28 7.64 -15.96
N GLY A 478 -2.64 7.04 -14.82
CA GLY A 478 -3.65 5.99 -14.75
C GLY A 478 -5.05 6.41 -15.18
N TYR A 479 -5.42 7.69 -14.99
CA TYR A 479 -6.70 8.23 -15.45
C TYR A 479 -6.93 8.04 -16.97
N ILE A 480 -5.87 7.95 -17.77
CA ILE A 480 -5.98 7.76 -19.23
C ILE A 480 -6.63 6.41 -19.54
N TYR A 481 -6.26 5.38 -18.78
CA TYR A 481 -6.85 4.06 -18.90
C TYR A 481 -8.25 4.04 -18.27
N GLU A 482 -8.40 4.55 -17.05
CA GLU A 482 -9.67 4.56 -16.29
C GLU A 482 -10.80 5.30 -17.05
N GLU A 483 -10.47 6.41 -17.72
CA GLU A 483 -11.43 7.22 -18.50
C GLU A 483 -11.59 6.72 -19.94
N ASN A 484 -11.04 5.55 -20.28
CA ASN A 484 -11.12 4.92 -21.61
C ASN A 484 -10.58 5.80 -22.75
N ILE A 485 -9.53 6.59 -22.49
CA ILE A 485 -8.94 7.52 -23.46
C ILE A 485 -8.03 6.78 -24.45
N ALA A 486 -7.09 5.98 -23.95
CA ALA A 486 -6.13 5.20 -24.73
C ALA A 486 -5.49 4.11 -23.84
N PRO A 487 -4.83 3.09 -24.42
CA PRO A 487 -4.13 2.09 -23.62
C PRO A 487 -2.91 2.67 -22.90
N ILE A 488 -2.63 2.09 -21.73
CA ILE A 488 -1.40 2.33 -20.98
C ILE A 488 -0.47 1.12 -21.16
N TRP A 489 0.80 1.41 -21.43
CA TRP A 489 1.90 0.46 -21.35
C TRP A 489 2.99 1.01 -20.42
N VAL A 490 3.08 0.56 -19.17
CA VAL A 490 4.15 1.04 -18.26
C VAL A 490 5.49 0.56 -18.81
N GLY A 491 6.23 1.45 -19.49
CA GLY A 491 7.40 1.11 -20.32
C GLY A 491 8.64 0.70 -19.52
N GLU A 492 8.73 1.23 -18.30
CA GLU A 492 9.71 0.82 -17.31
C GLU A 492 9.18 0.94 -15.89
N PHE A 493 9.45 -0.11 -15.11
CA PHE A 493 9.33 -0.14 -13.66
C PHE A 493 10.21 -1.27 -13.12
N GLY A 494 10.85 -1.08 -11.97
CA GLY A 494 11.79 -2.07 -11.45
C GLY A 494 12.37 -1.74 -10.08
N THR A 495 12.90 -2.76 -9.41
CA THR A 495 13.42 -2.63 -8.04
C THR A 495 14.40 -3.74 -7.69
N LYS A 496 15.36 -3.45 -6.80
CA LYS A 496 16.20 -4.48 -6.13
C LYS A 496 15.51 -5.17 -4.96
N LEU A 497 14.38 -4.68 -4.49
CA LEU A 497 13.69 -5.10 -3.26
C LEU A 497 14.59 -5.00 -2.01
N GLN A 498 15.36 -3.90 -1.92
CA GLN A 498 16.27 -3.65 -0.79
C GLN A 498 15.68 -2.72 0.27
N ASP A 499 14.80 -1.80 -0.14
CA ASP A 499 14.05 -0.95 0.77
C ASP A 499 12.68 -1.60 1.03
N PRO A 500 12.26 -1.79 2.29
CA PRO A 500 10.92 -2.30 2.61
C PRO A 500 9.78 -1.51 1.95
N LYS A 501 9.97 -0.23 1.64
CA LYS A 501 8.97 0.57 0.90
C LYS A 501 8.81 0.13 -0.55
N ASP A 502 9.82 -0.49 -1.13
CA ASP A 502 9.74 -1.01 -2.50
C ASP A 502 8.76 -2.18 -2.59
N VAL A 503 8.63 -2.99 -1.54
CA VAL A 503 7.66 -4.09 -1.49
C VAL A 503 6.23 -3.52 -1.58
N ILE A 504 5.91 -2.54 -0.74
CA ILE A 504 4.61 -1.88 -0.74
C ILE A 504 4.33 -1.21 -2.08
N TRP A 505 5.34 -0.59 -2.69
CA TRP A 505 5.21 -0.01 -4.03
C TRP A 505 4.99 -1.07 -5.10
N PHE A 506 5.72 -2.19 -5.06
CA PHE A 506 5.65 -3.21 -6.09
C PHE A 506 4.29 -3.91 -6.06
N GLU A 507 3.75 -4.16 -4.86
CA GLU A 507 2.37 -4.64 -4.68
C GLU A 507 1.35 -3.65 -5.25
N ALA A 508 1.47 -2.37 -4.90
CA ALA A 508 0.52 -1.36 -5.35
C ALA A 508 0.54 -1.17 -6.88
N ILE A 509 1.72 -1.16 -7.51
CA ILE A 509 1.80 -0.98 -8.96
C ILE A 509 1.34 -2.22 -9.73
N THR A 510 1.64 -3.44 -9.26
CA THR A 510 1.16 -4.65 -9.94
C THR A 510 -0.34 -4.85 -9.74
N SER A 511 -0.91 -4.54 -8.57
CA SER A 511 -2.36 -4.49 -8.35
C SER A 511 -3.04 -3.48 -9.28
N TYR A 512 -2.49 -2.27 -9.40
CA TYR A 512 -3.02 -1.26 -10.30
C TYR A 512 -2.97 -1.69 -11.78
N LEU A 513 -1.90 -2.38 -12.19
CA LEU A 513 -1.74 -2.94 -13.53
C LEU A 513 -2.74 -4.06 -13.82
N SER A 514 -3.12 -4.88 -12.83
CA SER A 514 -4.16 -5.90 -12.99
C SER A 514 -5.58 -5.33 -13.04
N GLY A 515 -5.73 -4.02 -12.88
CA GLY A 515 -7.03 -3.37 -12.89
C GLY A 515 -7.67 -3.17 -11.52
N ASP A 516 -6.97 -3.44 -10.42
CA ASP A 516 -7.39 -3.09 -9.05
C ASP A 516 -6.88 -1.68 -8.74
N PHE A 517 -7.69 -0.66 -9.08
CA PHE A 517 -7.25 0.72 -9.12
C PHE A 517 -7.23 1.41 -7.75
N ASP A 518 -7.68 0.75 -6.70
CA ASP A 518 -7.63 1.24 -5.33
C ASP A 518 -6.87 0.30 -4.36
N ASN A 519 -6.28 -0.78 -4.90
CA ASN A 519 -5.49 -1.77 -4.18
C ASN A 519 -6.28 -2.41 -3.03
N ASN A 520 -7.56 -2.73 -3.28
CA ASN A 520 -8.46 -3.34 -2.31
C ASN A 520 -8.63 -4.86 -2.51
N GLY A 521 -8.01 -5.44 -3.54
CA GLY A 521 -8.11 -6.84 -3.92
C GLY A 521 -9.24 -7.16 -4.90
N THR A 522 -9.99 -6.16 -5.37
CA THR A 522 -11.07 -6.30 -6.37
C THR A 522 -10.63 -5.70 -7.69
N ILE A 523 -10.80 -6.47 -8.77
CA ILE A 523 -10.52 -5.98 -10.12
C ILE A 523 -11.66 -5.02 -10.57
N ASP A 524 -11.32 -3.78 -10.89
CA ASP A 524 -12.25 -2.70 -11.29
C ASP A 524 -12.51 -2.65 -12.79
N ILE A 525 -11.69 -3.33 -13.60
CA ILE A 525 -11.87 -3.36 -15.05
C ILE A 525 -13.03 -4.29 -15.47
N PRO A 526 -13.81 -3.94 -16.52
CA PRO A 526 -14.93 -4.76 -16.96
C PRO A 526 -14.52 -6.18 -17.39
N ALA A 527 -15.39 -7.16 -17.17
CA ALA A 527 -15.19 -8.49 -17.70
C ALA A 527 -14.98 -8.45 -19.23
N GLY A 528 -13.96 -9.17 -19.73
CA GLY A 528 -13.60 -9.22 -21.14
C GLY A 528 -12.64 -8.12 -21.61
N THR A 529 -12.11 -7.28 -20.71
CA THR A 529 -10.91 -6.48 -20.96
C THR A 529 -9.66 -7.18 -20.42
N GLU A 530 -8.50 -6.89 -20.99
CA GLU A 530 -7.22 -7.31 -20.42
C GLU A 530 -6.64 -6.25 -19.50
N ASP A 531 -5.84 -6.71 -18.54
CA ASP A 531 -4.95 -5.93 -17.70
C ASP A 531 -4.13 -4.91 -18.49
N MET A 532 -3.62 -3.89 -17.79
CA MET A 532 -2.73 -2.91 -18.41
C MET A 532 -1.44 -3.59 -18.90
N SER A 533 -0.91 -3.11 -20.02
CA SER A 533 0.36 -3.61 -20.54
C SER A 533 1.53 -3.04 -19.74
N TRP A 534 2.65 -3.75 -19.68
CA TRP A 534 3.83 -3.33 -18.93
C TRP A 534 5.14 -3.90 -19.51
N ALA A 535 6.27 -3.32 -19.10
CA ALA A 535 7.62 -3.75 -19.43
C ALA A 535 8.55 -3.61 -18.23
N TYR A 536 8.94 -4.75 -17.63
CA TYR A 536 9.77 -4.74 -16.42
C TYR A 536 11.21 -4.30 -16.73
N TRP A 537 11.77 -3.42 -15.90
CA TRP A 537 13.16 -3.00 -15.93
C TRP A 537 13.96 -3.76 -14.85
N SER A 538 14.72 -4.81 -15.20
CA SER A 538 15.00 -5.30 -16.56
C SER A 538 15.27 -6.81 -16.55
N TRP A 539 15.46 -7.43 -17.72
CA TRP A 539 16.02 -8.78 -17.82
C TRP A 539 17.41 -8.85 -17.19
N ASN A 540 18.19 -7.80 -17.42
CA ASN A 540 19.61 -7.73 -17.13
C ASN A 540 19.89 -7.58 -15.63
N PRO A 541 20.84 -8.35 -15.06
CA PRO A 541 21.24 -8.16 -13.67
C PRO A 541 22.01 -6.85 -13.43
N ASN A 542 22.66 -6.32 -14.47
CA ASN A 542 23.63 -5.23 -14.34
C ASN A 542 23.02 -3.82 -14.37
N SER A 543 21.73 -3.68 -14.07
CA SER A 543 21.14 -2.38 -13.73
C SER A 543 21.55 -1.98 -12.31
N GLY A 544 22.14 -0.79 -12.16
CA GLY A 544 22.81 -0.37 -10.93
C GLY A 544 21.89 -0.12 -9.74
N ASP A 545 20.63 0.23 -9.97
CA ASP A 545 19.63 0.65 -8.97
C ASP A 545 18.46 -0.33 -8.88
N THR A 546 18.13 -1.05 -9.96
CA THR A 546 17.04 -2.04 -9.99
C THR A 546 17.52 -3.50 -10.02
N GLY A 547 18.75 -3.76 -10.46
CA GLY A 547 19.15 -5.12 -10.85
C GLY A 547 18.25 -5.66 -11.98
N GLY A 548 18.01 -6.97 -12.01
CA GLY A 548 17.11 -7.56 -13.02
C GLY A 548 16.38 -8.81 -12.58
N ILE A 549 15.68 -9.41 -13.54
CA ILE A 549 15.09 -10.75 -13.45
C ILE A 549 16.18 -11.80 -13.37
N LEU A 550 17.24 -11.69 -14.16
CA LEU A 550 18.42 -12.52 -13.96
C LEU A 550 19.24 -12.02 -12.76
N ALA A 551 19.90 -12.96 -12.09
CA ALA A 551 20.99 -12.70 -11.15
C ALA A 551 22.31 -12.45 -11.88
N ASP A 552 23.34 -12.02 -11.15
CA ASP A 552 24.65 -11.59 -11.69
C ASP A 552 25.38 -12.67 -12.55
N ASP A 553 24.99 -13.94 -12.43
CA ASP A 553 25.51 -15.05 -13.22
C ASP A 553 24.93 -15.14 -14.66
N TRP A 554 23.98 -14.26 -14.98
CA TRP A 554 23.21 -14.21 -16.22
C TRP A 554 22.48 -15.52 -16.55
N ARG A 555 22.12 -16.31 -15.54
CA ARG A 555 21.44 -17.62 -15.69
C ARG A 555 20.32 -17.81 -14.71
N THR A 556 20.56 -17.52 -13.44
CA THR A 556 19.61 -17.79 -12.37
C THR A 556 18.52 -16.71 -12.40
N VAL A 557 17.25 -17.14 -12.38
CA VAL A 557 16.09 -16.23 -12.28
C VAL A 557 15.89 -15.83 -10.82
N ASN A 558 15.57 -14.57 -10.60
CA ASN A 558 15.21 -14.03 -9.30
C ASN A 558 13.71 -14.26 -9.05
N GLU A 559 13.38 -15.42 -8.47
CA GLU A 559 12.01 -15.84 -8.21
C GLU A 559 11.24 -14.84 -7.33
N ASN A 560 11.91 -14.18 -6.38
CA ASN A 560 11.27 -13.16 -5.53
C ASN A 560 10.69 -11.99 -6.33
N LYS A 561 11.26 -11.68 -7.50
CA LYS A 561 10.71 -10.65 -8.39
C LYS A 561 9.61 -11.22 -9.29
N MET A 562 9.81 -12.46 -9.76
CA MET A 562 8.81 -13.16 -10.57
C MET A 562 7.51 -13.37 -9.80
N ASP A 563 7.54 -13.58 -8.49
CA ASP A 563 6.35 -13.74 -7.64
C ASP A 563 5.36 -12.56 -7.75
N TYR A 564 5.85 -11.34 -8.01
CA TYR A 564 5.01 -10.14 -8.21
C TYR A 564 4.55 -9.94 -9.65
N LEU A 565 5.34 -10.38 -10.62
CA LEU A 565 5.07 -10.17 -12.05
C LEU A 565 4.19 -11.26 -12.65
N THR A 566 4.36 -12.48 -12.16
CA THR A 566 3.66 -13.68 -12.61
C THR A 566 2.13 -13.54 -12.59
N PRO A 567 1.50 -12.93 -11.56
CA PRO A 567 0.05 -12.72 -11.55
C PRO A 567 -0.48 -11.80 -12.66
N ILE A 568 0.36 -10.87 -13.15
CA ILE A 568 -0.01 -9.88 -14.17
C ILE A 568 0.54 -10.24 -15.56
N GLN A 569 0.97 -11.49 -15.76
CA GLN A 569 1.41 -11.97 -17.06
C GLN A 569 0.24 -12.24 -17.99
N TYR A 570 0.48 -12.03 -19.28
CA TYR A 570 -0.53 -12.29 -20.30
C TYR A 570 -0.81 -13.79 -20.41
N THR A 571 -2.03 -14.17 -20.03
CA THR A 571 -2.46 -15.58 -19.97
C THR A 571 -3.01 -16.06 -21.30
N GLY A 572 -3.60 -15.13 -22.06
CA GLY A 572 -3.27 -14.96 -23.45
C GLY A 572 -3.55 -16.07 -24.43
N GLY A 573 -4.41 -17.03 -24.15
CA GLY A 573 -4.79 -17.90 -25.24
C GLY A 573 -3.92 -19.13 -25.46
N SER A 574 -3.24 -19.73 -24.50
CA SER A 574 -2.71 -21.12 -24.59
C SER A 574 -1.68 -21.37 -23.48
N GLY A 575 -1.46 -20.38 -22.61
CA GLY A 575 -0.71 -20.53 -21.39
C GLY A 575 -1.60 -21.03 -20.27
N THR A 576 -1.03 -21.14 -19.08
CA THR A 576 -1.78 -21.20 -17.83
C THR A 576 -1.99 -19.78 -17.31
N SER A 577 -3.21 -19.34 -17.00
CA SER A 577 -3.41 -18.15 -16.17
C SER A 577 -3.04 -18.49 -14.75
N LEU A 578 -2.63 -17.53 -13.93
CA LEU A 578 -2.26 -17.80 -12.54
C LEU A 578 -3.23 -17.08 -11.64
N SER A 579 -3.98 -17.88 -10.88
CA SER A 579 -4.73 -17.38 -9.75
C SER A 579 -3.73 -17.21 -8.59
N SER A 580 -3.46 -15.97 -8.22
CA SER A 580 -2.45 -15.61 -7.22
C SER A 580 -3.11 -15.24 -5.89
N PHE A 581 -2.78 -15.99 -4.85
CA PHE A 581 -3.32 -15.81 -3.51
C PHE A 581 -2.27 -15.19 -2.61
N THR A 582 -2.56 -14.06 -1.99
CA THR A 582 -1.66 -13.41 -1.04
C THR A 582 -1.91 -13.93 0.36
N VAL A 583 -0.91 -14.56 0.94
CA VAL A 583 -0.91 -15.03 2.32
C VAL A 583 -0.25 -13.96 3.20
N THR A 584 -1.01 -13.42 4.14
CA THR A 584 -0.65 -12.25 4.94
C THR A 584 -0.57 -12.58 6.42
N LEU A 585 0.50 -12.13 7.08
CA LEU A 585 0.62 -12.03 8.52
C LEU A 585 0.11 -10.67 8.99
N ALA A 586 -0.81 -10.68 9.97
CA ALA A 586 -1.38 -9.48 10.56
C ALA A 586 -0.35 -8.57 11.27
N ALA A 587 0.85 -9.10 11.55
CA ALA A 587 1.99 -8.35 12.06
C ALA A 587 3.31 -9.11 11.77
N PRO A 588 4.45 -8.41 11.64
CA PRO A 588 5.76 -9.05 11.46
C PRO A 588 6.13 -9.92 12.66
N SER A 589 6.67 -11.11 12.41
CA SER A 589 7.17 -12.03 13.45
C SER A 589 8.68 -11.90 13.63
N SER A 590 9.18 -11.96 14.86
CA SER A 590 10.64 -12.04 15.12
C SER A 590 11.24 -13.43 14.92
N GLN A 591 10.38 -14.44 14.68
CA GLN A 591 10.77 -15.82 14.40
C GLN A 591 10.24 -16.24 13.02
N THR A 592 10.87 -17.25 12.42
CA THR A 592 10.37 -17.85 11.18
C THR A 592 8.96 -18.39 11.36
N VAL A 593 8.05 -18.04 10.45
CA VAL A 593 6.70 -18.60 10.39
C VAL A 593 6.62 -19.55 9.20
N THR A 594 5.97 -20.70 9.37
CA THR A 594 5.66 -21.60 8.25
C THR A 594 4.19 -21.94 8.19
N VAL A 595 3.67 -22.16 6.99
CA VAL A 595 2.32 -22.68 6.75
C VAL A 595 2.33 -23.61 5.55
N GLN A 596 1.59 -24.71 5.61
CA GLN A 596 1.39 -25.58 4.46
C GLN A 596 0.17 -25.12 3.67
N TYR A 597 0.19 -25.32 2.36
CA TYR A 597 -0.98 -25.07 1.53
C TYR A 597 -1.26 -26.24 0.60
N ALA A 598 -2.51 -26.43 0.23
CA ALA A 598 -2.93 -27.35 -0.83
C ALA A 598 -4.19 -26.85 -1.51
N THR A 599 -4.27 -26.98 -2.82
CA THR A 599 -5.48 -26.70 -3.59
C THR A 599 -6.55 -27.77 -3.37
N MET A 600 -7.82 -27.37 -3.36
CA MET A 600 -8.99 -28.24 -3.26
C MET A 600 -10.02 -27.85 -4.33
N ASN A 601 -10.61 -28.84 -5.00
CA ASN A 601 -11.60 -28.59 -6.05
C ASN A 601 -12.83 -27.88 -5.47
N GLY A 602 -13.40 -26.96 -6.25
CA GLY A 602 -14.72 -26.38 -6.03
C GLY A 602 -15.65 -26.83 -7.15
N THR A 603 -16.22 -25.88 -7.90
CA THR A 603 -16.83 -26.21 -9.20
C THR A 603 -15.78 -26.51 -10.26
N ALA A 604 -14.63 -25.82 -10.20
CA ALA A 604 -13.43 -26.13 -10.97
C ALA A 604 -12.68 -27.33 -10.36
N THR A 605 -12.10 -28.15 -11.21
CA THR A 605 -11.45 -29.41 -10.91
C THR A 605 -9.97 -29.44 -11.30
N ALA A 606 -9.13 -29.89 -10.38
CA ALA A 606 -7.71 -30.04 -10.65
C ALA A 606 -7.45 -31.05 -11.79
N GLY A 607 -6.65 -30.65 -12.75
CA GLY A 607 -6.29 -31.41 -13.94
C GLY A 607 -7.04 -30.97 -15.19
N ALA A 608 -8.29 -30.55 -15.07
CA ALA A 608 -9.07 -29.96 -16.16
C ALA A 608 -8.89 -28.43 -16.16
N ASP A 609 -9.26 -27.79 -15.05
CA ASP A 609 -9.52 -26.33 -15.02
C ASP A 609 -8.37 -25.58 -14.31
N TYR A 610 -7.64 -26.27 -13.43
CA TYR A 610 -6.40 -25.76 -12.83
C TYR A 610 -5.41 -26.89 -12.52
N ALA A 611 -4.14 -26.59 -12.27
CA ALA A 611 -3.14 -27.55 -11.82
C ALA A 611 -3.14 -27.61 -10.30
N ALA A 612 -3.32 -28.81 -9.73
CA ALA A 612 -3.20 -28.99 -8.29
C ALA A 612 -1.83 -28.49 -7.80
N SER A 613 -1.84 -27.67 -6.76
CA SER A 613 -0.64 -27.10 -6.15
C SER A 613 -0.66 -27.35 -4.65
N SER A 614 0.49 -27.69 -4.07
CA SER A 614 0.66 -27.85 -2.63
C SER A 614 2.10 -27.61 -2.23
N GLY A 615 2.32 -27.03 -1.05
CA GLY A 615 3.67 -26.69 -0.62
C GLY A 615 3.73 -26.19 0.83
N THR A 616 4.86 -25.61 1.19
CA THR A 616 5.06 -24.93 2.48
C THR A 616 5.61 -23.54 2.23
N LEU A 617 4.87 -22.52 2.64
CA LEU A 617 5.38 -21.15 2.71
C LEU A 617 6.21 -20.97 3.97
N THR A 618 7.31 -20.24 3.85
CA THR A 618 8.21 -19.89 4.97
C THR A 618 8.44 -18.40 4.95
N PHE A 619 7.97 -17.70 5.98
CA PHE A 619 8.21 -16.28 6.21
C PHE A 619 9.49 -16.13 7.05
N ALA A 620 10.44 -15.34 6.57
CA ALA A 620 11.61 -14.96 7.36
C ALA A 620 11.19 -14.02 8.51
N PRO A 621 11.99 -13.90 9.61
CA PRO A 621 11.74 -12.88 10.61
C PRO A 621 11.57 -11.49 9.99
N GLY A 622 10.47 -10.81 10.32
CA GLY A 622 10.09 -9.49 9.82
C GLY A 622 9.24 -9.50 8.54
N GLU A 623 9.14 -10.62 7.82
CA GLU A 623 8.34 -10.74 6.60
C GLU A 623 6.86 -10.92 6.94
N THR A 624 5.97 -10.23 6.21
CA THR A 624 4.52 -10.26 6.47
C THR A 624 3.67 -10.79 5.34
N GLN A 625 4.20 -10.97 4.13
CA GLN A 625 3.40 -11.46 2.99
C GLN A 625 4.19 -12.49 2.18
N LYS A 626 3.47 -13.46 1.60
CA LYS A 626 3.93 -14.46 0.63
C LYS A 626 2.81 -14.72 -0.36
N THR A 627 3.12 -15.13 -1.58
CA THR A 627 2.11 -15.50 -2.57
C THR A 627 2.09 -17.01 -2.82
N ILE A 628 0.91 -17.51 -3.20
CA ILE A 628 0.71 -18.85 -3.76
C ILE A 628 0.15 -18.65 -5.16
N ALA A 629 0.87 -19.08 -6.19
CA ALA A 629 0.37 -19.08 -7.55
C ALA A 629 -0.22 -20.46 -7.90
N VAL A 630 -1.44 -20.48 -8.42
CA VAL A 630 -2.12 -21.69 -8.92
C VAL A 630 -2.42 -21.53 -10.40
N ALA A 631 -1.84 -22.41 -11.21
CA ALA A 631 -2.01 -22.40 -12.66
C ALA A 631 -3.43 -22.84 -13.04
N VAL A 632 -4.24 -21.91 -13.53
CA VAL A 632 -5.50 -22.14 -14.22
C VAL A 632 -5.20 -22.57 -15.65
N LYS A 633 -5.93 -23.56 -16.12
CA LYS A 633 -5.74 -24.19 -17.42
C LYS A 633 -6.71 -23.60 -18.44
N SER A 634 -6.32 -23.64 -19.71
CA SER A 634 -7.22 -23.34 -20.82
C SER A 634 -7.89 -24.61 -21.28
N ASP A 635 -9.13 -24.50 -21.72
CA ASP A 635 -9.64 -25.38 -22.74
C ASP A 635 -10.46 -24.64 -23.83
N SER A 636 -11.33 -25.38 -24.53
CA SER A 636 -12.11 -24.86 -25.67
C SER A 636 -13.61 -24.97 -25.45
N LEU A 637 -14.01 -25.40 -24.25
CA LEU A 637 -15.39 -25.45 -23.82
C LEU A 637 -15.79 -24.04 -23.36
N THR A 638 -17.06 -23.72 -23.54
CA THR A 638 -17.63 -22.54 -22.90
C THR A 638 -18.28 -22.99 -21.61
N GLU A 639 -17.84 -22.41 -20.52
CA GLU A 639 -18.18 -22.80 -19.16
C GLU A 639 -18.73 -21.60 -18.38
N GLY A 640 -19.32 -21.88 -17.22
CA GLY A 640 -19.70 -20.80 -16.30
C GLY A 640 -18.45 -20.27 -15.60
N THR A 641 -18.59 -19.17 -14.84
CA THR A 641 -17.58 -18.85 -13.83
C THR A 641 -17.49 -20.00 -12.83
N GLU A 642 -16.30 -20.52 -12.64
CA GLU A 642 -16.00 -21.63 -11.74
C GLU A 642 -15.12 -21.21 -10.57
N ASN A 643 -14.98 -22.05 -9.55
CA ASN A 643 -14.10 -21.78 -8.42
C ASN A 643 -13.37 -23.03 -7.93
N PHE A 644 -12.20 -22.82 -7.34
CA PHE A 644 -11.46 -23.78 -6.53
C PHE A 644 -10.97 -23.08 -5.25
N HIS A 645 -10.33 -23.82 -4.35
CA HIS A 645 -9.83 -23.27 -3.09
C HIS A 645 -8.34 -23.56 -2.89
N VAL A 646 -7.65 -22.67 -2.19
CA VAL A 646 -6.33 -22.90 -1.58
C VAL A 646 -6.51 -22.96 -0.07
N MET A 647 -6.25 -24.14 0.51
CA MET A 647 -6.38 -24.38 1.94
C MET A 647 -5.02 -24.25 2.62
N LEU A 648 -4.91 -23.34 3.58
CA LEU A 648 -3.80 -23.26 4.50
C LEU A 648 -3.96 -24.27 5.65
N SER A 649 -2.86 -24.86 6.09
CA SER A 649 -2.85 -25.85 7.17
C SER A 649 -1.51 -25.89 7.90
N ASN A 650 -1.50 -26.51 9.08
CA ASN A 650 -0.30 -26.76 9.88
C ASN A 650 0.60 -25.52 10.10
N PRO A 651 0.04 -24.34 10.50
CA PRO A 651 0.87 -23.16 10.74
C PRO A 651 1.80 -23.41 11.94
N THR A 652 3.05 -22.94 11.84
CA THR A 652 4.00 -22.86 12.96
C THR A 652 4.44 -21.42 13.12
N GLY A 653 4.31 -20.86 14.33
CA GLY A 653 4.63 -19.46 14.59
C GLY A 653 3.56 -18.45 14.20
N ALA A 654 2.41 -18.90 13.66
CA ALA A 654 1.23 -18.09 13.36
C ALA A 654 -0.07 -18.86 13.65
N THR A 655 -1.21 -18.15 13.70
CA THR A 655 -2.56 -18.74 13.82
C THR A 655 -3.37 -18.41 12.58
N LEU A 656 -4.01 -19.40 11.96
CA LEU A 656 -4.87 -19.15 10.80
C LEU A 656 -6.10 -18.35 11.23
N THR A 657 -6.21 -17.11 10.75
CA THR A 657 -7.39 -16.23 10.89
C THR A 657 -8.28 -16.29 9.66
N ASP A 658 -7.70 -16.65 8.53
CA ASP A 658 -8.40 -17.16 7.36
C ASP A 658 -7.55 -18.28 6.75
N ALA A 659 -8.15 -19.46 6.58
CA ALA A 659 -7.46 -20.64 6.10
C ALA A 659 -7.81 -20.99 4.65
N MET A 660 -8.74 -20.26 4.00
CA MET A 660 -9.25 -20.64 2.69
C MET A 660 -9.31 -19.44 1.75
N GLY A 661 -8.42 -19.44 0.76
CA GLY A 661 -8.52 -18.52 -0.37
C GLY A 661 -9.38 -19.15 -1.45
N MET A 662 -10.38 -18.45 -1.96
CA MET A 662 -11.17 -18.86 -3.12
C MET A 662 -10.51 -18.37 -4.41
N GLY A 663 -10.17 -19.31 -5.29
CA GLY A 663 -9.76 -19.03 -6.66
C GLY A 663 -10.96 -19.04 -7.57
N THR A 664 -11.30 -17.92 -8.20
CA THR A 664 -12.36 -17.84 -9.20
C THR A 664 -11.76 -17.93 -10.61
N ILE A 665 -12.26 -18.85 -11.42
CA ILE A 665 -11.91 -19.01 -12.83
C ILE A 665 -13.06 -18.45 -13.66
N THR A 666 -12.80 -17.40 -14.44
CA THR A 666 -13.78 -16.86 -15.38
C THR A 666 -13.51 -17.40 -16.78
N ASP A 667 -14.49 -18.07 -17.39
CA ASP A 667 -14.35 -18.53 -18.77
C ASP A 667 -14.14 -17.34 -19.74
N ARG A 668 -13.24 -17.51 -20.70
CA ARG A 668 -13.04 -16.55 -21.78
C ARG A 668 -13.99 -16.92 -22.92
N PRO A 669 -15.01 -16.09 -23.24
CA PRO A 669 -15.98 -16.44 -24.26
C PRO A 669 -15.29 -16.74 -25.59
N THR A 670 -15.46 -17.95 -26.10
CA THR A 670 -15.08 -18.25 -27.48
C THR A 670 -15.96 -17.40 -28.38
N ASP A 671 -15.36 -16.57 -29.26
CA ASP A 671 -16.12 -15.88 -30.29
C ASP A 671 -16.95 -16.93 -31.03
N GLY A 672 -18.27 -16.72 -31.06
CA GLY A 672 -19.28 -17.61 -31.60
C GLY A 672 -19.20 -17.79 -33.11
N THR A 673 -18.02 -18.12 -33.63
CA THR A 673 -17.83 -18.50 -35.02
C THR A 673 -18.27 -19.95 -35.19
N THR A 674 -19.57 -20.10 -35.42
CA THR A 674 -20.04 -21.20 -36.26
C THR A 674 -19.26 -21.15 -37.58
N PRO A 675 -18.74 -22.26 -38.13
CA PRO A 675 -18.09 -22.29 -39.44
C PRO A 675 -19.10 -21.94 -40.56
N GLY A 676 -19.33 -20.64 -40.76
CA GLY A 676 -20.21 -20.08 -41.77
C GLY A 676 -19.46 -19.90 -43.08
N SER A 677 -19.68 -20.86 -43.99
CA SER A 677 -19.41 -20.80 -45.42
C SER A 677 -19.39 -19.39 -46.00
N THR A 678 -18.27 -19.01 -46.61
CA THR A 678 -18.15 -17.89 -47.55
C THR A 678 -19.29 -17.89 -48.56
N THR A 679 -20.00 -16.77 -48.72
CA THR A 679 -20.48 -16.24 -50.01
C THR A 679 -20.88 -14.78 -49.84
N GLY A 680 -20.35 -13.93 -50.71
CA GLY A 680 -20.39 -12.47 -50.55
C GLY A 680 -21.69 -11.78 -50.96
N GLY A 681 -21.73 -10.49 -50.60
CA GLY A 681 -22.26 -9.38 -51.39
C GLY A 681 -23.77 -9.36 -51.69
N GLY A 682 -24.48 -8.39 -51.08
CA GLY A 682 -25.75 -7.92 -51.64
C GLY A 682 -26.63 -7.15 -50.67
N THR A 683 -26.70 -5.83 -50.86
CA THR A 683 -27.75 -4.93 -50.36
C THR A 683 -29.18 -5.45 -50.63
N GLN A 684 -30.08 -5.38 -49.64
CA GLN A 684 -31.41 -4.79 -49.76
C GLN A 684 -32.22 -4.72 -48.44
N THR A 685 -33.14 -3.76 -48.46
CA THR A 685 -34.05 -3.15 -47.47
C THR A 685 -35.05 -4.06 -46.72
N PRO A 686 -35.66 -3.56 -45.61
CA PRO A 686 -36.49 -4.33 -44.68
C PRO A 686 -37.98 -4.33 -45.05
N THR A 687 -38.65 -5.46 -44.83
CA THR A 687 -40.12 -5.54 -44.68
C THR A 687 -40.51 -6.72 -43.78
N ASP A 688 -41.03 -6.38 -42.60
CA ASP A 688 -42.06 -7.15 -41.86
C ASP A 688 -43.41 -7.07 -42.64
N PRO A 689 -44.47 -7.90 -42.45
CA PRO A 689 -44.96 -8.45 -41.18
C PRO A 689 -45.44 -9.92 -41.14
N GLU A 690 -45.55 -10.41 -39.89
CA GLU A 690 -46.51 -11.38 -39.30
C GLU A 690 -47.94 -11.40 -39.91
N PRO A 691 -48.92 -12.28 -39.54
CA PRO A 691 -48.99 -13.24 -38.41
C PRO A 691 -49.68 -14.60 -38.72
N THR A 692 -49.75 -15.52 -37.74
CA THR A 692 -51.02 -16.11 -37.24
C THR A 692 -50.79 -17.00 -36.01
N ASP A 693 -51.29 -16.53 -34.86
CA ASP A 693 -51.73 -17.30 -33.69
C ASP A 693 -53.08 -18.03 -34.00
N PRO A 694 -53.41 -19.14 -33.30
CA PRO A 694 -54.44 -19.01 -32.25
C PRO A 694 -54.15 -19.82 -30.97
N GLY A 695 -54.32 -19.17 -29.80
CA GLY A 695 -54.30 -19.72 -28.43
C GLY A 695 -55.41 -20.75 -28.09
N PRO A 696 -55.92 -20.89 -26.83
CA PRO A 696 -55.79 -20.01 -25.65
C PRO A 696 -55.57 -20.73 -24.28
N THR A 697 -55.14 -19.98 -23.24
CA THR A 697 -55.84 -19.82 -21.94
C THR A 697 -55.06 -18.86 -21.02
N ASP A 698 -55.69 -17.74 -20.69
CA ASP A 698 -55.39 -16.77 -19.60
C ASP A 698 -56.62 -16.82 -18.64
N PRO A 699 -56.52 -16.67 -17.29
CA PRO A 699 -56.46 -15.33 -16.66
C PRO A 699 -55.80 -15.20 -15.26
N THR A 700 -55.08 -14.07 -15.06
CA THR A 700 -55.05 -13.18 -13.84
C THR A 700 -54.41 -13.72 -12.54
N ASP A 701 -53.68 -13.00 -11.68
CA ASP A 701 -53.95 -11.75 -10.97
C ASP A 701 -52.76 -11.47 -10.02
N HIS A 702 -52.18 -10.26 -9.99
CA HIS A 702 -51.38 -9.79 -8.85
C HIS A 702 -51.86 -8.41 -8.42
N SER A 703 -53.14 -8.34 -8.04
CA SER A 703 -53.72 -7.26 -7.25
C SER A 703 -53.37 -7.43 -5.76
N GLY A 704 -53.33 -6.28 -5.08
CA GLY A 704 -52.82 -6.12 -3.73
C GLY A 704 -53.41 -7.07 -2.69
N HIS A 705 -52.54 -7.53 -1.80
CA HIS A 705 -52.93 -8.22 -0.58
C HIS A 705 -52.33 -7.48 0.61
N THR A 706 -53.20 -6.90 1.44
CA THR A 706 -52.90 -6.59 2.84
C THR A 706 -53.32 -7.80 3.68
N PRO A 707 -52.40 -8.60 4.26
CA PRO A 707 -52.78 -9.76 5.05
C PRO A 707 -52.89 -9.40 6.54
N THR A 708 -54.00 -9.83 7.16
CA THR A 708 -54.21 -9.91 8.60
C THR A 708 -53.72 -11.24 9.19
N PRO A 709 -53.42 -11.33 10.50
CA PRO A 709 -52.42 -12.28 11.00
C PRO A 709 -52.98 -13.66 11.37
N GLY A 710 -52.36 -14.72 10.81
CA GLY A 710 -52.59 -16.09 11.23
C GLY A 710 -52.52 -17.14 10.12
N ASP A 711 -51.40 -17.25 9.40
CA ASP A 711 -50.99 -18.46 8.68
C ASP A 711 -49.52 -18.34 8.27
N THR A 712 -48.67 -19.30 8.67
CA THR A 712 -47.20 -19.27 8.46
C THR A 712 -46.77 -19.63 7.03
N GLY A 713 -47.64 -19.41 6.03
CA GLY A 713 -47.37 -19.65 4.60
C GLY A 713 -47.63 -18.44 3.70
N GLN A 714 -47.88 -17.25 4.26
CA GLN A 714 -48.27 -16.06 3.49
C GLN A 714 -47.15 -15.03 3.24
N TYR A 715 -46.00 -15.14 3.92
CA TYR A 715 -44.94 -14.13 3.82
C TYR A 715 -43.77 -14.63 2.96
N ILE A 716 -43.34 -13.78 2.03
CA ILE A 716 -42.15 -13.98 1.19
C ILE A 716 -40.91 -14.08 2.09
N ASP A 717 -40.11 -15.11 1.90
CA ASP A 717 -38.83 -15.33 2.58
C ASP A 717 -37.70 -14.57 1.85
N LEU A 718 -36.79 -13.92 2.59
CA LEU A 718 -35.67 -13.15 2.03
C LEU A 718 -34.81 -13.96 1.07
N ALA A 719 -34.59 -15.24 1.36
CA ALA A 719 -33.81 -16.14 0.53
C ALA A 719 -34.47 -16.43 -0.83
N THR A 720 -35.75 -16.07 -1.03
CA THR A 720 -36.46 -16.24 -2.30
C THR A 720 -36.42 -15.02 -3.21
N LEU A 721 -36.03 -13.85 -2.67
CA LEU A 721 -35.87 -12.60 -3.43
C LEU A 721 -34.53 -12.53 -4.17
N GLY A 722 -33.84 -13.64 -4.31
CA GLY A 722 -32.62 -13.77 -5.10
C GLY A 722 -32.02 -15.14 -4.87
N SER A 723 -31.30 -15.65 -5.86
CA SER A 723 -30.48 -16.85 -5.72
C SER A 723 -29.03 -16.45 -5.77
N SER A 724 -28.22 -16.97 -4.86
CA SER A 724 -26.78 -16.94 -5.00
C SER A 724 -26.34 -17.91 -6.08
N ASN A 725 -25.23 -17.58 -6.75
CA ASN A 725 -24.40 -18.51 -7.50
C ASN A 725 -23.78 -19.57 -6.55
N GLY A 726 -24.61 -20.33 -5.83
CA GLY A 726 -24.22 -21.45 -4.97
C GLY A 726 -23.95 -21.16 -3.48
N SER A 727 -23.88 -19.90 -3.01
CA SER A 727 -23.67 -19.63 -1.56
C SER A 727 -24.98 -19.60 -0.75
N SER A 728 -25.26 -20.66 0.00
CA SER A 728 -26.24 -20.62 1.10
C SER A 728 -25.51 -20.61 2.43
N HIS A 729 -25.17 -19.44 2.94
CA HIS A 729 -25.02 -19.23 4.38
C HIS A 729 -26.24 -18.40 4.79
N THR A 730 -27.37 -19.02 5.09
CA THR A 730 -27.54 -19.92 6.22
C THR A 730 -28.22 -21.22 5.81
N GLY A 731 -27.54 -22.36 5.96
CA GLY A 731 -28.26 -23.58 6.28
C GLY A 731 -29.14 -23.34 7.51
N HIS A 732 -30.26 -24.05 7.60
CA HIS A 732 -31.25 -23.99 8.70
C HIS A 732 -30.65 -24.12 10.12
N ASP A 733 -29.37 -24.45 10.23
CA ASP A 733 -28.56 -24.73 11.41
C ASP A 733 -28.22 -23.47 12.23
N ALA A 734 -28.39 -22.27 11.66
CA ALA A 734 -28.15 -20.96 12.30
C ALA A 734 -29.29 -20.47 13.21
N PHE A 735 -30.48 -21.10 13.19
CA PHE A 735 -31.63 -20.72 14.01
C PHE A 735 -31.57 -21.20 15.47
N GLN A 736 -30.40 -21.09 16.09
CA GLN A 736 -30.23 -21.45 17.49
C GLN A 736 -30.80 -20.38 18.42
N GLY A 737 -31.41 -20.82 19.52
CA GLY A 737 -31.94 -19.92 20.54
C GLY A 737 -33.23 -19.19 20.13
N GLY A 738 -34.06 -19.75 19.24
CA GLY A 738 -35.39 -19.22 18.89
C GLY A 738 -35.43 -18.19 17.76
N ARG A 739 -34.35 -18.10 16.97
CA ARG A 739 -34.23 -17.21 15.81
C ARG A 739 -35.05 -17.72 14.61
N THR A 740 -35.45 -16.82 13.72
CA THR A 740 -36.26 -17.16 12.54
C THR A 740 -35.72 -16.50 11.27
N ALA A 741 -36.17 -16.99 10.10
CA ALA A 741 -35.88 -16.38 8.80
C ALA A 741 -36.40 -14.94 8.72
N ILE A 742 -35.75 -14.11 7.91
CA ILE A 742 -36.28 -12.80 7.54
C ILE A 742 -37.38 -13.00 6.50
N THR A 743 -38.57 -12.49 6.79
CA THR A 743 -39.72 -12.57 5.87
C THR A 743 -40.39 -11.21 5.72
N SER A 744 -41.27 -11.09 4.72
CA SER A 744 -42.07 -9.88 4.46
C SER A 744 -43.04 -9.52 5.59
N GLU A 745 -43.19 -10.36 6.62
CA GLU A 745 -43.85 -9.98 7.87
C GLU A 745 -43.17 -8.77 8.54
N ALA A 746 -41.86 -8.59 8.30
CA ALA A 746 -41.11 -7.41 8.73
C ALA A 746 -41.70 -6.10 8.21
N LEU A 747 -42.22 -6.09 6.97
CA LEU A 747 -42.86 -4.91 6.39
C LEU A 747 -44.18 -4.58 7.09
N VAL A 748 -44.91 -5.59 7.58
CA VAL A 748 -46.14 -5.38 8.36
C VAL A 748 -45.79 -4.69 9.68
N ALA A 749 -44.80 -5.20 10.43
CA ALA A 749 -44.34 -4.57 11.67
C ALA A 749 -43.80 -3.15 11.44
N TYR A 750 -43.01 -2.96 10.38
CA TYR A 750 -42.46 -1.67 9.98
C TYR A 750 -43.57 -0.65 9.65
N ASN A 751 -44.57 -1.04 8.87
CA ASN A 751 -45.67 -0.14 8.51
C ASN A 751 -46.63 0.13 9.68
N ASN A 752 -46.77 -0.80 10.63
CA ASN A 752 -47.51 -0.55 11.87
C ASN A 752 -46.84 0.56 12.69
N LEU A 753 -45.51 0.55 12.80
CA LEU A 753 -44.75 1.60 13.46
C LEU A 753 -44.85 2.94 12.70
N ARG A 754 -44.77 2.91 11.37
CA ARG A 754 -44.99 4.13 10.54
C ARG A 754 -46.37 4.72 10.75
N HIS A 755 -47.41 3.89 10.76
CA HIS A 755 -48.77 4.36 11.00
C HIS A 755 -48.92 4.98 12.39
N PHE A 756 -48.35 4.35 13.41
CA PHE A 756 -48.30 4.90 14.76
C PHE A 756 -47.62 6.28 14.81
N ALA A 757 -46.58 6.49 14.02
CA ALA A 757 -45.88 7.77 13.87
C ALA A 757 -46.56 8.78 12.93
N GLY A 758 -47.77 8.48 12.43
CA GLY A 758 -48.52 9.32 11.50
C GLY A 758 -47.96 9.36 10.07
N LEU A 759 -47.08 8.42 9.72
CA LEU A 759 -46.51 8.27 8.38
C LEU A 759 -47.37 7.35 7.50
N ALA A 760 -47.35 7.62 6.20
CA ALA A 760 -47.96 6.71 5.22
C ALA A 760 -47.20 5.37 5.18
N PRO A 761 -47.89 4.24 4.89
CA PRO A 761 -47.21 2.97 4.68
C PRO A 761 -46.26 3.05 3.49
N SER A 762 -45.18 2.26 3.53
CA SER A 762 -44.14 2.16 2.50
C SER A 762 -44.16 0.78 1.83
N THR A 763 -43.60 0.69 0.62
CA THR A 763 -43.28 -0.59 -0.04
C THR A 763 -41.84 -1.02 0.26
N LEU A 764 -41.49 -2.29 0.00
CA LEU A 764 -40.09 -2.75 0.14
C LEU A 764 -39.18 -1.98 -0.79
N GLU A 765 -39.63 -1.74 -2.03
CA GLU A 765 -38.87 -1.05 -3.05
C GLU A 765 -38.59 0.41 -2.67
N ASP A 766 -39.52 1.08 -2.00
CA ASP A 766 -39.30 2.43 -1.47
C ASP A 766 -38.22 2.44 -0.38
N VAL A 767 -38.25 1.46 0.54
CA VAL A 767 -37.22 1.32 1.60
C VAL A 767 -35.86 0.96 0.99
N GLY A 768 -35.83 0.05 0.02
CA GLY A 768 -34.61 -0.34 -0.66
C GLY A 768 -34.02 0.81 -1.46
N ARG A 769 -34.84 1.55 -2.21
CA ARG A 769 -34.42 2.74 -2.94
C ARG A 769 -33.81 3.78 -2.00
N TRP A 770 -34.48 4.06 -0.88
CA TRP A 770 -33.96 4.95 0.14
C TRP A 770 -32.59 4.49 0.66
N ALA A 771 -32.38 3.19 0.90
CA ALA A 771 -31.10 2.66 1.34
C ALA A 771 -29.98 2.83 0.29
N PHE A 772 -30.28 2.56 -0.99
CA PHE A 772 -29.34 2.81 -2.10
C PHE A 772 -28.99 4.29 -2.25
N ASP A 773 -30.00 5.17 -2.23
CA ASP A 773 -29.81 6.62 -2.39
C ASP A 773 -28.96 7.23 -1.25
N ASN A 774 -29.01 6.61 -0.06
CA ASN A 774 -28.22 7.02 1.10
C ASN A 774 -26.89 6.24 1.26
N ARG A 775 -26.48 5.43 0.26
CA ARG A 775 -25.23 4.65 0.28
C ARG A 775 -25.12 3.68 1.48
N MET A 776 -26.27 3.14 1.88
CA MET A 776 -26.37 2.14 2.95
C MET A 776 -26.25 0.71 2.41
N THR A 777 -25.92 0.55 1.12
CA THR A 777 -25.71 -0.73 0.43
C THR A 777 -24.25 -0.87 -0.01
N ASN A 778 -23.77 -2.11 -0.16
CA ASN A 778 -22.39 -2.37 -0.58
C ASN A 778 -22.19 -2.15 -2.10
N ASN A 779 -23.29 -2.15 -2.86
CA ASN A 779 -23.36 -1.80 -4.27
C ASN A 779 -23.94 -0.40 -4.48
N THR A 780 -23.50 0.29 -5.54
CA THR A 780 -23.90 1.66 -5.88
C THR A 780 -25.23 1.75 -6.63
N GLN A 781 -25.71 0.65 -7.22
CA GLN A 781 -27.03 0.57 -7.87
C GLN A 781 -27.69 -0.78 -7.61
N ALA A 782 -29.02 -0.81 -7.62
CA ALA A 782 -29.79 -2.02 -7.40
C ALA A 782 -29.91 -2.87 -8.69
N TRP A 783 -29.70 -4.18 -8.59
CA TRP A 783 -29.92 -5.11 -9.70
C TRP A 783 -30.94 -6.20 -9.33
N GLY A 784 -31.75 -6.61 -10.30
CA GLY A 784 -32.79 -7.62 -10.08
C GLY A 784 -33.73 -7.23 -8.94
N ASN A 785 -33.84 -8.12 -7.95
CA ASN A 785 -34.72 -7.97 -6.79
C ASN A 785 -34.05 -7.27 -5.60
N ASP A 786 -32.89 -6.61 -5.79
CA ASP A 786 -32.16 -5.94 -4.72
C ASP A 786 -32.99 -4.90 -3.98
N LEU A 787 -33.83 -4.13 -4.68
CA LEU A 787 -34.70 -3.15 -4.03
C LEU A 787 -35.65 -3.81 -3.02
N GLN A 788 -36.18 -4.98 -3.36
CA GLN A 788 -37.11 -5.71 -2.50
C GLN A 788 -36.36 -6.37 -1.33
N GLY A 789 -35.22 -7.02 -1.58
CA GLY A 789 -34.48 -7.70 -0.52
C GLY A 789 -33.75 -6.74 0.42
N VAL A 790 -33.08 -5.71 -0.10
CA VAL A 790 -32.48 -4.64 0.73
C VAL A 790 -33.58 -3.91 1.49
N GLY A 791 -34.69 -3.61 0.83
CA GLY A 791 -35.87 -3.03 1.45
C GLY A 791 -36.41 -3.87 2.61
N MET A 792 -36.46 -5.19 2.45
CA MET A 792 -36.95 -6.11 3.48
C MET A 792 -35.98 -6.23 4.66
N TYR A 793 -34.68 -6.24 4.39
CA TYR A 793 -33.65 -6.18 5.43
C TYR A 793 -33.76 -4.89 6.26
N TYR A 794 -33.82 -3.73 5.60
CA TYR A 794 -33.89 -2.44 6.30
C TYR A 794 -35.25 -2.19 6.98
N ALA A 795 -36.35 -2.70 6.42
CA ALA A 795 -37.65 -2.69 7.10
C ALA A 795 -37.61 -3.51 8.40
N MET A 796 -36.95 -4.67 8.38
CA MET A 796 -36.72 -5.50 9.57
C MET A 796 -35.89 -4.75 10.62
N GLN A 797 -34.77 -4.13 10.23
CA GLN A 797 -33.91 -3.38 11.15
C GLN A 797 -34.64 -2.18 11.78
N GLY A 798 -35.37 -1.41 10.96
CA GLY A 798 -36.19 -0.29 11.43
C GLY A 798 -37.29 -0.72 12.39
N ALA A 799 -37.99 -1.83 12.11
CA ALA A 799 -39.05 -2.35 12.96
C ALA A 799 -38.54 -2.90 14.31
N LYS A 800 -37.30 -3.43 14.35
CA LYS A 800 -36.69 -3.95 15.58
C LYS A 800 -36.31 -2.88 16.59
N VAL A 801 -35.85 -1.72 16.12
CA VAL A 801 -35.21 -0.71 16.97
C VAL A 801 -35.95 0.63 16.96
N GLY A 802 -36.55 1.03 15.84
CA GLY A 802 -37.10 2.38 15.65
C GLY A 802 -38.28 2.75 16.56
N TRP A 803 -38.89 1.81 17.28
CA TRP A 803 -39.99 2.06 18.21
C TRP A 803 -39.53 2.54 19.60
N ILE A 804 -38.24 2.45 19.91
CA ILE A 804 -37.66 2.83 21.20
C ILE A 804 -37.59 4.36 21.28
N ALA A 805 -38.06 4.94 22.40
CA ALA A 805 -37.96 6.37 22.63
C ALA A 805 -36.49 6.80 22.85
N ASP A 806 -36.05 7.89 22.21
CA ASP A 806 -34.64 8.36 22.24
C ASP A 806 -34.08 8.50 23.66
N ASP A 807 -34.88 9.03 24.59
CA ASP A 807 -34.46 9.26 25.99
C ASP A 807 -34.42 7.97 26.82
N LYS A 808 -34.97 6.88 26.29
CA LYS A 808 -34.94 5.54 26.88
C LYS A 808 -33.93 4.63 26.19
N TYR A 809 -33.38 5.04 25.05
CA TYR A 809 -32.50 4.18 24.29
C TYR A 809 -31.19 3.89 25.02
N ASN A 810 -30.94 2.60 25.20
CA ASN A 810 -29.67 2.01 25.58
C ASN A 810 -29.48 0.78 24.69
N PRO A 811 -28.29 0.60 24.09
CA PRO A 811 -28.03 -0.56 23.25
C PRO A 811 -28.47 -1.88 23.91
N GLN A 812 -28.23 -2.09 25.21
CA GLN A 812 -28.62 -3.31 25.93
C GLN A 812 -30.11 -3.70 25.75
N ILE A 813 -30.99 -2.72 25.57
CA ILE A 813 -32.44 -2.94 25.38
C ILE A 813 -32.71 -3.77 24.12
N ILE A 814 -31.96 -3.53 23.04
CA ILE A 814 -32.10 -4.28 21.77
C ILE A 814 -31.82 -5.77 22.01
N ALA A 815 -30.78 -6.07 22.77
CA ALA A 815 -30.41 -7.43 23.13
C ALA A 815 -31.46 -8.07 24.05
N ASP A 816 -31.89 -7.36 25.09
CA ASP A 816 -32.82 -7.88 26.09
C ASP A 816 -34.20 -8.16 25.48
N ILE A 817 -34.71 -7.30 24.61
CA ILE A 817 -36.04 -7.49 24.02
C ILE A 817 -36.05 -8.61 22.99
N GLN A 818 -34.99 -8.76 22.18
CA GLN A 818 -34.87 -9.87 21.24
C GLN A 818 -34.72 -11.21 21.98
N ARG A 819 -33.96 -11.24 23.09
CA ARG A 819 -33.87 -12.42 23.95
C ARG A 819 -35.23 -12.77 24.55
N THR A 820 -35.98 -11.77 25.01
CA THR A 820 -37.31 -11.94 25.58
C THR A 820 -38.32 -12.40 24.53
N ALA A 821 -38.24 -11.91 23.29
CA ALA A 821 -39.07 -12.37 22.19
C ALA A 821 -38.81 -13.84 21.81
N ARG A 822 -37.57 -14.29 21.93
CA ARG A 822 -37.16 -15.67 21.58
C ARG A 822 -37.42 -16.68 22.70
N LEU A 823 -37.20 -16.28 23.96
CA LEU A 823 -37.16 -17.20 25.11
C LEU A 823 -38.23 -16.92 26.18
N GLY A 824 -38.83 -15.73 26.18
CA GLY A 824 -39.84 -15.29 27.15
C GLY A 824 -41.28 -15.38 26.62
N SER A 825 -42.22 -14.72 27.30
CA SER A 825 -43.61 -14.65 26.86
C SER A 825 -43.90 -13.37 26.08
N ALA A 826 -44.96 -13.38 25.25
CA ALA A 826 -45.43 -12.18 24.57
C ALA A 826 -45.77 -11.04 25.56
N ALA A 827 -46.31 -11.38 26.74
CA ALA A 827 -46.56 -10.42 27.80
C ALA A 827 -45.28 -9.73 28.32
N ASP A 828 -44.18 -10.46 28.41
CA ASP A 828 -42.88 -9.91 28.84
C ASP A 828 -42.29 -8.97 27.77
N VAL A 829 -42.41 -9.34 26.49
CA VAL A 829 -42.01 -8.46 25.37
C VAL A 829 -42.83 -7.17 25.43
N MET A 830 -44.14 -7.29 25.58
CA MET A 830 -45.02 -6.12 25.60
C MET A 830 -44.83 -5.25 26.85
N ALA A 831 -44.41 -5.82 27.98
CA ALA A 831 -44.01 -5.04 29.16
C ALA A 831 -42.74 -4.21 28.89
N MET A 832 -41.77 -4.75 28.14
CA MET A 832 -40.60 -3.98 27.68
C MET A 832 -40.99 -2.90 26.67
N VAL A 833 -41.96 -3.18 25.78
CA VAL A 833 -42.48 -2.19 24.84
C VAL A 833 -43.11 -1.00 25.58
N ASP A 834 -43.92 -1.25 26.59
CA ASP A 834 -44.51 -0.18 27.41
C ASP A 834 -43.45 0.62 28.19
N GLN A 835 -42.36 -0.03 28.59
CA GLN A 835 -41.31 0.58 29.40
C GLN A 835 -40.34 1.46 28.60
N TYR A 836 -39.96 1.02 27.40
CA TYR A 836 -38.88 1.64 26.61
C TYR A 836 -39.36 2.27 25.30
N GLY A 837 -40.60 1.99 24.89
CA GLY A 837 -41.15 2.45 23.63
C GLY A 837 -41.71 3.86 23.71
N HIS A 838 -42.05 4.39 22.55
CA HIS A 838 -42.85 5.61 22.49
C HIS A 838 -44.19 5.43 23.24
N PRO A 839 -44.64 6.44 24.01
CA PRO A 839 -45.89 6.37 24.77
C PRO A 839 -47.09 5.98 23.89
N GLY A 840 -47.84 4.95 24.28
CA GLY A 840 -49.01 4.46 23.54
C GLY A 840 -48.72 3.41 22.47
N TYR A 841 -47.45 3.15 22.11
CA TYR A 841 -47.12 2.15 21.09
C TYR A 841 -47.50 0.71 21.51
N GLY A 842 -47.28 0.35 22.77
CA GLY A 842 -47.66 -0.96 23.29
C GLY A 842 -49.18 -1.19 23.29
N ASP A 843 -49.96 -0.18 23.65
CA ASP A 843 -51.42 -0.23 23.58
C ASP A 843 -51.91 -0.28 22.14
N TYR A 844 -51.27 0.45 21.22
CA TYR A 844 -51.56 0.40 19.79
C TYR A 844 -51.34 -1.00 19.20
N LEU A 845 -50.25 -1.68 19.57
CA LEU A 845 -50.00 -3.06 19.11
C LEU A 845 -51.05 -4.06 19.64
N ARG A 846 -51.53 -3.89 20.88
CA ARG A 846 -52.57 -4.77 21.48
C ARG A 846 -53.97 -4.49 20.96
N ALA A 847 -54.26 -3.23 20.61
CA ALA A 847 -55.58 -2.81 20.12
C ALA A 847 -55.89 -3.32 18.71
N ASN A 848 -54.87 -3.70 17.94
CA ASN A 848 -54.99 -4.10 16.55
C ASN A 848 -54.63 -5.57 16.36
N ALA A 849 -55.56 -6.35 15.81
CA ALA A 849 -55.44 -7.80 15.70
C ALA A 849 -54.16 -8.22 14.97
N GLY A 850 -53.28 -8.89 15.73
CA GLY A 850 -52.02 -9.49 15.30
C GLY A 850 -50.90 -8.52 14.90
N TYR A 851 -51.01 -7.22 15.24
CA TYR A 851 -49.88 -6.30 15.19
C TYR A 851 -48.81 -6.68 16.21
N GLU A 852 -49.24 -7.06 17.42
CA GLU A 852 -48.38 -7.67 18.44
C GLU A 852 -47.62 -8.89 17.89
N THR A 853 -48.31 -9.78 17.16
CA THR A 853 -47.70 -10.99 16.60
C THR A 853 -46.65 -10.67 15.55
N ALA A 854 -46.96 -9.79 14.58
CA ALA A 854 -46.02 -9.38 13.54
C ALA A 854 -44.77 -8.70 14.14
N PHE A 855 -44.95 -7.86 15.16
CA PHE A 855 -43.86 -7.21 15.88
C PHE A 855 -42.95 -8.23 16.59
N ILE A 856 -43.53 -9.13 17.38
CA ILE A 856 -42.78 -10.16 18.12
C ILE A 856 -42.07 -11.13 17.17
N ASN A 857 -42.69 -11.50 16.05
CA ASN A 857 -42.04 -12.36 15.05
C ASN A 857 -40.87 -11.65 14.36
N THR A 858 -41.00 -10.36 14.06
CA THR A 858 -39.91 -9.55 13.49
C THR A 858 -38.71 -9.44 14.44
N LEU A 859 -38.93 -9.34 15.76
CA LEU A 859 -37.86 -9.35 16.77
C LEU A 859 -37.06 -10.68 16.80
N LYS A 860 -37.63 -11.79 16.33
CA LYS A 860 -36.96 -13.10 16.28
C LYS A 860 -36.10 -13.29 15.04
N MET A 861 -36.30 -12.48 13.99
CA MET A 861 -35.60 -12.66 12.71
C MET A 861 -34.08 -12.50 12.88
N GLU A 862 -33.28 -13.34 12.25
CA GLU A 862 -31.81 -13.29 12.29
C GLU A 862 -31.29 -12.33 11.19
N PRO A 863 -30.61 -11.21 11.52
CA PRO A 863 -30.04 -10.31 10.53
C PRO A 863 -29.09 -10.99 9.53
N HIS A 864 -28.33 -12.01 9.95
CA HIS A 864 -27.43 -12.75 9.05
C HIS A 864 -28.14 -13.77 8.15
N TYR A 865 -29.45 -13.94 8.27
CA TYR A 865 -30.20 -14.84 7.43
C TYR A 865 -30.18 -14.37 5.97
N ALA A 866 -30.01 -15.31 5.03
CA ALA A 866 -29.72 -15.03 3.63
C ALA A 866 -28.49 -14.12 3.50
N GLY A 867 -27.31 -14.62 3.91
CA GLY A 867 -26.05 -13.89 4.05
C GLY A 867 -25.67 -13.02 2.85
N TRP A 868 -25.95 -13.47 1.63
CA TRP A 868 -25.74 -12.67 0.41
C TRP A 868 -26.53 -11.35 0.43
N MET A 869 -27.74 -11.33 0.98
CA MET A 869 -28.59 -10.14 1.07
C MET A 869 -28.20 -9.28 2.28
N HIS A 870 -27.75 -9.90 3.37
CA HIS A 870 -27.07 -9.22 4.45
C HIS A 870 -25.85 -8.44 3.91
N ASP A 871 -24.98 -9.07 3.13
CA ASP A 871 -23.79 -8.45 2.54
C ASP A 871 -24.15 -7.33 1.54
N ARG A 872 -25.21 -7.51 0.74
CA ARG A 872 -25.74 -6.44 -0.14
C ARG A 872 -26.24 -5.24 0.66
N ALA A 873 -26.88 -5.47 1.80
CA ALA A 873 -27.39 -4.43 2.69
C ALA A 873 -26.30 -3.78 3.57
N HIS A 874 -25.02 -4.16 3.43
CA HIS A 874 -23.91 -3.65 4.25
C HIS A 874 -23.08 -2.57 3.55
N GLY A 875 -23.67 -1.39 3.37
CA GLY A 875 -22.92 -0.22 2.94
C GLY A 875 -21.92 0.28 3.98
N ARG A 876 -20.96 1.10 3.53
CA ARG A 876 -19.91 1.71 4.34
C ARG A 876 -20.16 3.19 4.64
N LEU A 877 -21.42 3.66 4.65
CA LEU A 877 -21.75 5.04 5.01
C LEU A 877 -21.23 5.33 6.43
N THR A 878 -20.31 6.27 6.57
CA THR A 878 -19.81 6.72 7.88
C THR A 878 -20.93 7.41 8.66
N ILE A 879 -21.37 6.83 9.78
CA ILE A 879 -22.44 7.36 10.65
C ILE A 879 -21.85 8.34 11.66
N GLU A 880 -20.83 7.93 12.43
CA GLU A 880 -20.13 8.80 13.38
C GLU A 880 -18.66 8.35 13.51
N SER A 881 -17.72 9.28 13.29
CA SER A 881 -16.26 9.03 13.34
C SER A 881 -15.80 7.91 12.39
N ILE A 882 -15.47 6.73 12.91
CA ILE A 882 -15.02 5.56 12.14
C ILE A 882 -16.12 4.50 11.97
N ALA A 883 -17.27 4.68 12.64
CA ALA A 883 -18.36 3.72 12.58
C ALA A 883 -19.17 3.89 11.29
N THR A 884 -19.42 2.77 10.62
CA THR A 884 -20.17 2.70 9.36
C THR A 884 -21.58 2.14 9.58
N SER A 885 -22.46 2.25 8.58
CA SER A 885 -23.81 1.65 8.59
C SER A 885 -23.77 0.14 8.89
N HIS A 886 -22.75 -0.56 8.38
CA HIS A 886 -22.48 -1.95 8.75
C HIS A 886 -22.36 -2.12 10.27
N ASP A 887 -21.45 -1.39 10.91
CA ASP A 887 -21.15 -1.54 12.34
C ASP A 887 -22.38 -1.27 13.22
N VAL A 888 -23.23 -0.32 12.81
CA VAL A 888 -24.47 0.00 13.52
C VAL A 888 -25.55 -1.07 13.30
N ASN A 889 -25.66 -1.66 12.11
CA ASN A 889 -26.60 -2.76 11.83
C ASN A 889 -26.35 -4.01 12.70
N HIS A 890 -25.08 -4.31 12.98
CA HIS A 890 -24.68 -5.44 13.85
C HIS A 890 -25.07 -5.27 15.33
N LEU A 891 -25.49 -4.07 15.77
CA LEU A 891 -26.04 -3.86 17.13
C LEU A 891 -27.33 -4.65 17.40
N THR A 892 -28.01 -5.09 16.35
CA THR A 892 -29.24 -5.90 16.45
C THR A 892 -28.98 -7.40 16.58
N VAL A 893 -27.73 -7.82 16.67
CA VAL A 893 -27.32 -9.23 16.76
C VAL A 893 -27.04 -9.58 18.22
N LEU A 894 -27.70 -10.64 18.70
CA LEU A 894 -27.34 -11.30 19.94
C LEU A 894 -26.22 -12.30 19.70
N SER A 895 -25.21 -12.30 20.57
CA SER A 895 -24.15 -13.31 20.53
C SER A 895 -24.72 -14.73 20.58
N HIS A 896 -23.93 -15.74 20.18
CA HIS A 896 -24.41 -17.11 20.09
C HIS A 896 -24.79 -17.68 21.46
N ASP A 897 -24.10 -17.26 22.52
CA ASP A 897 -24.39 -17.54 23.93
C ASP A 897 -25.76 -16.95 24.38
N GLN A 898 -26.37 -16.06 23.60
CA GLN A 898 -27.62 -15.32 23.87
C GLN A 898 -27.56 -14.44 25.15
N THR A 899 -26.54 -14.57 26.00
CA THR A 899 -26.37 -13.89 27.31
C THR A 899 -25.50 -12.64 27.24
N LYS A 900 -24.83 -12.39 26.11
CA LYS A 900 -23.96 -11.22 25.91
C LYS A 900 -24.49 -10.37 24.75
N PRO A 901 -24.74 -9.07 24.96
CA PRO A 901 -25.05 -8.14 23.89
C PRO A 901 -23.77 -7.80 23.09
N PHE A 902 -23.89 -7.26 21.87
CA PHE A 902 -22.79 -6.64 21.11
C PHE A 902 -21.59 -7.55 20.85
N MET A 903 -21.82 -8.64 20.13
CA MET A 903 -20.74 -9.30 19.40
C MET A 903 -21.00 -9.08 17.90
N ASN A 904 -20.05 -8.43 17.24
CA ASN A 904 -20.08 -8.07 15.83
C ASN A 904 -20.20 -9.32 14.93
N ASP A 905 -19.68 -10.45 15.40
CA ASP A 905 -19.98 -11.74 14.81
C ASP A 905 -19.94 -12.78 15.91
N THR A 906 -20.76 -13.80 15.74
CA THR A 906 -20.74 -14.98 16.57
C THR A 906 -19.66 -15.99 16.15
N TRP A 907 -18.96 -15.74 15.03
CA TRP A 907 -18.10 -16.75 14.41
C TRP A 907 -16.61 -16.50 14.20
N ASP A 908 -16.03 -15.29 14.17
CA ASP A 908 -14.56 -15.05 14.26
C ASP A 908 -14.28 -13.54 14.05
N TRP A 909 -13.09 -13.02 14.43
CA TRP A 909 -12.55 -11.63 14.28
C TRP A 909 -12.68 -10.61 15.45
N PRO A 910 -11.74 -9.62 15.57
CA PRO A 910 -11.52 -8.87 16.81
C PRO A 910 -12.58 -7.79 17.05
N GLN A 911 -12.88 -7.60 18.34
CA GLN A 911 -13.98 -6.82 18.87
C GLN A 911 -13.65 -5.33 18.88
N TRP A 912 -14.36 -4.51 18.12
CA TRP A 912 -14.33 -3.04 18.27
C TRP A 912 -15.61 -2.49 18.89
N ALA A 913 -15.47 -1.40 19.63
CA ALA A 913 -16.54 -0.82 20.42
C ALA A 913 -17.54 -0.07 19.52
N ALA A 914 -18.62 -0.73 19.13
CA ALA A 914 -19.81 -0.08 18.58
C ALA A 914 -20.40 1.00 19.55
N LEU A 915 -19.89 1.06 20.79
CA LEU A 915 -20.10 2.14 21.78
C LEU A 915 -19.40 3.47 21.44
N SER A 916 -18.64 3.54 20.34
CA SER A 916 -18.02 4.79 19.87
C SER A 916 -19.01 5.72 19.15
N VAL A 917 -20.16 5.19 18.72
CA VAL A 917 -21.31 5.98 18.27
C VAL A 917 -22.14 6.36 19.48
N SER A 918 -22.56 7.62 19.56
CA SER A 918 -23.42 8.05 20.65
C SER A 918 -24.75 7.27 20.64
N ASN A 919 -25.33 6.97 21.81
CA ASN A 919 -26.67 6.37 21.90
C ASN A 919 -27.69 7.12 21.01
N LYS A 920 -27.53 8.44 20.94
CA LYS A 920 -28.31 9.34 20.08
C LYS A 920 -28.09 9.03 18.58
N GLY A 921 -26.85 9.00 18.11
CA GLY A 921 -26.54 8.68 16.70
C GLY A 921 -27.03 7.29 16.29
N VAL A 922 -26.95 6.30 17.20
CA VAL A 922 -27.48 4.96 16.94
C VAL A 922 -28.99 4.93 16.80
N ILE A 923 -29.74 5.54 17.74
CA ILE A 923 -31.21 5.53 17.66
C ILE A 923 -31.70 6.40 16.50
N GLU A 924 -31.02 7.51 16.18
CA GLU A 924 -31.29 8.34 15.01
C GLU A 924 -31.14 7.54 13.71
N TYR A 925 -30.08 6.75 13.57
CA TYR A 925 -29.86 5.87 12.43
C TYR A 925 -31.02 4.89 12.21
N PHE A 926 -31.44 4.15 13.24
CA PHE A 926 -32.54 3.18 13.09
C PHE A 926 -33.91 3.82 12.90
N GLN A 927 -34.19 4.95 13.55
CA GLN A 927 -35.44 5.68 13.32
C GLN A 927 -35.47 6.38 11.95
N SER A 928 -34.31 6.73 11.38
CA SER A 928 -34.24 7.25 10.00
C SER A 928 -34.75 6.23 8.99
N MET A 929 -34.52 4.94 9.22
CA MET A 929 -35.06 3.86 8.39
C MET A 929 -36.58 3.87 8.39
N VAL A 930 -37.21 4.21 9.53
CA VAL A 930 -38.67 4.27 9.65
C VAL A 930 -39.23 5.53 9.00
N THR A 931 -38.53 6.66 9.06
CA THR A 931 -38.98 7.91 8.43
C THR A 931 -38.63 7.98 6.93
N LEU A 932 -37.72 7.14 6.45
CA LEU A 932 -37.00 7.29 5.18
C LEU A 932 -36.32 8.67 5.06
N GLY A 933 -35.73 9.12 6.18
CA GLY A 933 -35.06 10.40 6.32
C GLY A 933 -33.54 10.31 6.18
N ASP A 934 -32.82 11.37 6.56
CA ASP A 934 -31.34 11.38 6.59
C ASP A 934 -30.83 10.44 7.71
N PRO A 935 -30.02 9.41 7.38
CA PRO A 935 -29.44 8.49 8.37
C PRO A 935 -28.57 9.12 9.44
N LYS A 936 -28.18 10.39 9.28
CA LYS A 936 -27.34 11.14 10.21
C LYS A 936 -28.09 12.21 11.00
N GLY A 937 -29.41 12.36 10.83
CA GLY A 937 -30.09 13.46 11.52
C GLY A 937 -31.62 13.50 11.49
N THR A 938 -32.31 12.77 10.62
CA THR A 938 -33.78 12.73 10.64
C THR A 938 -34.24 11.49 11.38
N ASN A 939 -34.99 11.68 12.47
CA ASN A 939 -35.48 10.60 13.31
C ASN A 939 -37.00 10.69 13.54
N LEU A 940 -37.58 9.68 14.19
CA LEU A 940 -39.04 9.63 14.41
C LEU A 940 -39.52 10.77 15.32
N ASN A 941 -38.73 11.15 16.33
CA ASN A 941 -39.06 12.26 17.24
C ASN A 941 -38.95 13.65 16.58
N SER A 942 -38.33 13.75 15.42
CA SER A 942 -38.22 15.00 14.65
C SER A 942 -39.47 15.32 13.80
N LEU A 943 -40.46 14.42 13.76
CA LEU A 943 -41.69 14.61 13.02
C LEU A 943 -42.61 15.66 13.68
N ASN A 944 -43.14 16.59 12.86
CA ASN A 944 -44.04 17.66 13.31
C ASN A 944 -45.52 17.19 13.44
N GLY A 945 -45.78 15.97 13.91
CA GLY A 945 -47.11 15.32 13.99
C GLY A 945 -47.06 13.99 14.77
N PRO A 946 -48.19 13.45 15.30
CA PRO A 946 -48.16 12.77 16.59
C PRO A 946 -47.60 11.34 16.57
N ILE A 947 -46.77 11.11 17.58
CA ILE A 947 -46.33 9.84 18.17
C ILE A 947 -47.30 9.48 19.33
N ALA A 948 -48.59 9.82 19.20
CA ALA A 948 -49.62 9.57 20.21
C ALA A 948 -51.03 9.47 19.61
N LEU A 949 -51.68 8.33 19.89
CA LEU A 949 -53.06 8.27 20.38
C LEU A 949 -53.09 7.34 21.60
#